data_AF-A0A534PHZ7-F1
#
_entry.id   AF-A0A534PHZ7-F1
#
_cell.length_a   1.000
_cell.length_b   1.000
_cell.length_c   1.000
_cell.angle_alpha   90.00
_cell.angle_beta   90.00
_cell.angle_gamma   90.00
#
_symmetry.space_group_name_H-M   'P 1'
#
loop_
_entity.id
_entity.type
_entity.pdbx_description
1 polymer ?
#
loop_
_entity_poly.entity_id
_entity_poly.type
_entity_poly.pdbx_seq_one_letter_code
_entity_poly.pdbx_strand_id
1 'polypeptide(L)'
;MCGISGFLNRDLARPADQALLKRMTDVMAHRGPDGSGLFVEGPAALGHRRLSIIDLSANGAQPMANEDGTVHVTFNGEIYNHLVLREELIAKGHLFRSRCDTEVLVHGYEEWGDALPERLSGMFAFAIWDSKRRRLLFARDRLGKKPVYYHLGKEKLVFASEIKSLLCDPAVPRELDEEALDLYLSLRYVPAGLTAFAQILKLPPASLAVYENGRLSIRRYWRTVFPPEPSRRSDEELAAEFWERLKEATRARLMADVPVGVFLSGGLDSSAIAAHMLDLRREAGEGGVKSFSVGYLAEDGSSELDQARRVARALGTEHREVLVTADDFHAFLPQLVWYMDEPVADAACVPLYYLSKRAREEVVVVLSGEGADEALAGYPIYRTMLMLEQLRSAAGGAMERTAPLMSRLTSSPKARKYLYWSTLPLEERYRGVSCAFVDEEKSILRGDSLVAPRKVSARLLERLAVHWAETEGLPPLERMLELDRRVWLPDDLLVKADKMTMATSVELRVPFLDHRLIEWCARLPTRLKLRGRSGKWILRKAAFERLPPECTAPGKRGFTVPVSGWFRGQLHEPLRETLLDRDAFARARFGQKPLERLLDDHKHGVSDRKEELFALWVLELWLRQHKVGFSEEAPQMQGKRRPRAMSGGLKGRDIVCFSNDWDGDPLSKMHIMKILARDNRVLWVNSIGNRRPRVNVRDFRRMASKVTLALRGIRERHPNIWVLTPLAIPYYGSELVRTANGALLKAQIERAMDQLDFKDVVSWSFLPSSAPVAGTLGESLVVYHCVDEFSAFSDAPGQDIRELERRLLLRSDVVLCSSEKLRDDKARLNANAYLVQHGVDLDHFAQAFDPQTEVPDDLKGAPGPIIGFWGLIADWVDLQLVRHVADAFSGGTVALVGNATTDLKPLQGANNIRLLGRKPYADLPRYAKAFDVALMPFKMNELTLASNPLKVREYLAAGLPVVSTAIPEVERLGVCRIGKDAGEIVREIAAAITAGAGPSEVRAAQVRGEGWEARVEEMEEIVVSALSAQEKAA
;
A
#
# COMPACT_ATOMS: atom_id res chain seq x y z
N MET A 1 -20.10 -13.68 -13.55
CA MET A 1 -19.49 -12.36 -13.41
C MET A 1 -18.23 -12.23 -14.23
N CYS A 2 -17.96 -11.00 -14.62
CA CYS A 2 -16.87 -10.65 -15.52
C CYS A 2 -15.69 -10.04 -14.76
N GLY A 3 -14.62 -9.74 -15.50
CA GLY A 3 -13.56 -8.85 -15.06
C GLY A 3 -13.53 -7.63 -15.96
N ILE A 4 -13.53 -6.43 -15.38
CA ILE A 4 -13.31 -5.18 -16.14
C ILE A 4 -11.94 -4.61 -15.79
N SER A 5 -11.25 -4.05 -16.78
CA SER A 5 -9.98 -3.34 -16.60
C SER A 5 -9.88 -2.22 -17.63
N GLY A 6 -8.99 -1.27 -17.41
CA GLY A 6 -8.71 -0.24 -18.38
C GLY A 6 -7.85 0.87 -17.82
N PHE A 7 -7.48 1.80 -18.70
CA PHE A 7 -6.77 3.00 -18.31
C PHE A 7 -7.00 4.13 -19.30
N LEU A 8 -6.70 5.34 -18.85
CA LEU A 8 -6.68 6.55 -19.66
C LEU A 8 -5.37 7.29 -19.43
N ASN A 9 -4.57 7.43 -20.48
CA ASN A 9 -3.36 8.26 -20.43
C ASN A 9 -3.76 9.73 -20.21
N ARG A 10 -3.04 10.40 -19.29
CA ARG A 10 -3.27 11.83 -18.98
C ARG A 10 -2.75 12.74 -20.08
N ASP A 11 -1.67 12.33 -20.74
CA ASP A 11 -1.30 12.88 -22.04
C ASP A 11 -2.24 12.31 -23.10
N LEU A 12 -3.18 13.14 -23.58
CA LEU A 12 -4.17 12.75 -24.57
C LEU A 12 -3.57 12.49 -25.96
N ALA A 13 -2.32 12.91 -26.21
CA ALA A 13 -1.60 12.59 -27.44
C ALA A 13 -0.96 11.20 -27.39
N ARG A 14 -0.73 10.65 -26.19
CA ARG A 14 -0.11 9.34 -26.02
C ARG A 14 -1.13 8.23 -26.21
N PRO A 15 -0.99 7.37 -27.24
CA PRO A 15 -1.91 6.26 -27.45
C PRO A 15 -1.83 5.22 -26.32
N ALA A 16 -2.95 4.57 -26.03
CA ALA A 16 -3.02 3.51 -25.05
C ALA A 16 -2.29 2.24 -25.53
N ASP A 17 -1.51 1.65 -24.62
CA ASP A 17 -0.78 0.41 -24.86
C ASP A 17 -1.73 -0.81 -24.78
N GLN A 18 -2.05 -1.38 -25.94
CA GLN A 18 -2.88 -2.58 -26.03
C GLN A 18 -2.24 -3.81 -25.36
N ALA A 19 -0.90 -3.92 -25.33
CA ALA A 19 -0.21 -5.05 -24.70
C ALA A 19 -0.34 -4.99 -23.17
N LEU A 20 -0.24 -3.79 -22.58
CA LEU A 20 -0.56 -3.57 -21.17
C LEU A 20 -2.01 -3.97 -20.88
N LEU A 21 -2.97 -3.46 -21.67
CA LEU A 21 -4.38 -3.79 -21.48
C LEU A 21 -4.65 -5.30 -21.55
N LYS A 22 -3.97 -6.00 -22.46
CA LYS A 22 -4.05 -7.47 -22.56
C LYS A 22 -3.56 -8.15 -21.29
N ARG A 23 -2.40 -7.77 -20.74
CA ARG A 23 -1.89 -8.32 -19.46
C ARG A 23 -2.85 -8.07 -18.30
N MET A 24 -3.37 -6.84 -18.20
CA MET A 24 -4.37 -6.47 -17.20
C MET A 24 -5.63 -7.34 -17.29
N THR A 25 -6.05 -7.68 -18.50
CA THR A 25 -7.24 -8.51 -18.76
C THR A 25 -6.97 -9.99 -18.49
N ASP A 26 -5.82 -10.51 -18.92
CA ASP A 26 -5.46 -11.92 -18.81
C ASP A 26 -5.28 -12.40 -17.36
N VAL A 27 -4.74 -11.55 -16.47
CA VAL A 27 -4.58 -11.91 -15.05
C VAL A 27 -5.92 -12.12 -14.31
N MET A 28 -7.04 -11.69 -14.89
CA MET A 28 -8.39 -11.89 -14.36
C MET A 28 -9.18 -12.98 -15.10
N ALA A 29 -8.51 -13.86 -15.85
CA ALA A 29 -9.17 -14.88 -16.66
C ALA A 29 -10.08 -15.83 -15.85
N HIS A 30 -9.77 -16.08 -14.57
CA HIS A 30 -10.61 -16.90 -13.67
C HIS A 30 -12.01 -16.31 -13.48
N ARG A 31 -12.17 -14.99 -13.57
CA ARG A 31 -13.49 -14.37 -13.44
C ARG A 31 -14.35 -14.67 -14.66
N GLY A 32 -13.79 -14.45 -15.85
CA GLY A 32 -14.49 -14.61 -17.12
C GLY A 32 -13.74 -15.54 -18.07
N PRO A 33 -13.95 -16.86 -17.96
CA PRO A 33 -13.26 -17.84 -18.81
C PRO A 33 -13.84 -17.93 -20.23
N ASP A 34 -15.08 -17.49 -20.47
CA ASP A 34 -15.81 -17.76 -21.71
C ASP A 34 -15.46 -16.81 -22.86
N GLY A 35 -14.90 -15.63 -22.55
CA GLY A 35 -14.51 -14.66 -23.57
C GLY A 35 -13.60 -13.55 -23.07
N SER A 36 -12.99 -12.84 -24.01
CA SER A 36 -12.20 -11.64 -23.74
C SER A 36 -12.43 -10.58 -24.83
N GLY A 37 -12.24 -9.32 -24.48
CA GLY A 37 -12.32 -8.22 -25.42
C GLY A 37 -11.46 -7.03 -24.99
N LEU A 38 -10.96 -6.31 -25.99
CA LEU A 38 -10.08 -5.16 -25.83
C LEU A 38 -10.59 -4.04 -26.75
N PHE A 39 -10.69 -2.84 -26.20
CA PHE A 39 -10.99 -1.62 -26.93
C PHE A 39 -9.87 -0.61 -26.65
N VAL A 40 -9.34 0.00 -27.70
CA VAL A 40 -8.29 1.02 -27.64
C VAL A 40 -8.66 2.13 -28.61
N GLU A 41 -8.73 3.36 -28.11
CA GLU A 41 -8.99 4.55 -28.92
C GLU A 41 -8.18 5.73 -28.37
N GLY A 42 -7.20 6.20 -29.14
CA GLY A 42 -6.30 7.26 -28.69
C GLY A 42 -5.71 6.93 -27.32
N PRO A 43 -5.87 7.79 -26.29
CA PRO A 43 -5.32 7.58 -24.95
C PRO A 43 -6.13 6.61 -24.07
N ALA A 44 -7.30 6.16 -24.51
CA ALA A 44 -8.23 5.37 -23.71
C ALA A 44 -8.16 3.88 -24.07
N ALA A 45 -8.26 3.03 -23.04
CA ALA A 45 -8.25 1.58 -23.15
C ALA A 45 -9.30 0.96 -22.21
N LEU A 46 -10.16 0.08 -22.73
CA LEU A 46 -11.12 -0.72 -21.97
C LEU A 46 -10.93 -2.21 -22.26
N GLY A 47 -10.85 -3.02 -21.22
CA GLY A 47 -10.63 -4.46 -21.28
C GLY A 47 -11.75 -5.21 -20.57
N HIS A 48 -11.98 -6.45 -21.01
CA HIS A 48 -13.05 -7.29 -20.47
C HIS A 48 -12.69 -8.78 -20.48
N ARG A 49 -13.06 -9.49 -19.40
CA ARG A 49 -13.13 -10.95 -19.28
C ARG A 49 -14.58 -11.36 -19.04
N ARG A 50 -15.14 -12.20 -19.91
CA ARG A 50 -16.56 -12.53 -19.91
C ARG A 50 -16.84 -13.88 -19.25
N LEU A 51 -17.77 -13.91 -18.30
CA LEU A 51 -18.54 -15.11 -17.96
C LEU A 51 -19.92 -14.92 -18.56
N SER A 52 -20.29 -15.76 -19.53
CA SER A 52 -21.50 -15.58 -20.32
C SER A 52 -22.70 -16.17 -19.57
N ILE A 53 -23.58 -15.30 -19.07
CA ILE A 53 -24.77 -15.69 -18.30
C ILE A 53 -26.06 -15.32 -19.03
N ILE A 54 -26.10 -14.15 -19.65
CA ILE A 54 -27.24 -13.67 -20.46
C ILE A 54 -26.73 -13.35 -21.87
N ASP A 55 -27.50 -13.79 -22.86
CA ASP A 55 -27.17 -13.70 -24.29
C ASP A 55 -25.80 -14.35 -24.59
N LEU A 56 -25.78 -15.68 -24.67
CA LEU A 56 -24.54 -16.45 -24.89
C LEU A 56 -23.92 -16.24 -26.29
N SER A 57 -24.56 -15.43 -27.14
CA SER A 57 -24.04 -15.10 -28.47
C SER A 57 -22.89 -14.11 -28.41
N ALA A 58 -22.28 -13.86 -29.58
CA ALA A 58 -21.27 -12.82 -29.76
C ALA A 58 -21.82 -11.40 -29.60
N ASN A 59 -23.15 -11.20 -29.66
CA ASN A 59 -23.75 -9.88 -29.52
C ASN A 59 -23.64 -9.34 -28.09
N GLY A 60 -23.47 -10.22 -27.09
CA GLY A 60 -23.17 -9.84 -25.70
C GLY A 60 -21.68 -9.62 -25.42
N ALA A 61 -20.82 -9.56 -26.45
CA ALA A 61 -19.39 -9.29 -26.29
C ALA A 61 -19.13 -7.88 -25.77
N GLN A 62 -18.07 -7.73 -24.99
CA GLN A 62 -17.66 -6.46 -24.39
C GLN A 62 -16.14 -6.23 -24.58
N PRO A 63 -15.65 -4.98 -24.64
CA PRO A 63 -16.38 -3.73 -24.49
C PRO A 63 -17.45 -3.50 -25.56
N MET A 64 -18.65 -3.10 -25.14
CA MET A 64 -19.81 -2.97 -26.00
C MET A 64 -20.00 -1.51 -26.41
N ALA A 65 -20.25 -1.26 -27.70
CA ALA A 65 -20.46 0.09 -28.22
C ALA A 65 -21.96 0.42 -28.38
N ASN A 66 -22.30 1.72 -28.40
CA ASN A 66 -23.56 2.22 -28.94
C ASN A 66 -23.61 2.09 -30.49
N GLU A 67 -24.68 2.58 -31.13
CA GLU A 67 -24.96 2.41 -32.56
C GLU A 67 -23.92 3.07 -33.48
N ASP A 68 -23.41 4.24 -33.08
CA ASP A 68 -22.45 5.03 -33.85
C ASP A 68 -20.98 4.79 -33.45
N GLY A 69 -20.75 3.93 -32.46
CA GLY A 69 -19.42 3.58 -31.98
C GLY A 69 -18.70 4.71 -31.23
N THR A 70 -19.41 5.70 -30.70
CA THR A 70 -18.80 6.83 -29.97
C THR A 70 -18.87 6.71 -28.45
N VAL A 71 -19.62 5.73 -27.94
CA VAL A 71 -19.70 5.38 -26.52
C VAL A 71 -19.43 3.89 -26.36
N HIS A 72 -18.52 3.54 -25.46
CA HIS A 72 -18.14 2.15 -25.17
C HIS A 72 -18.25 1.83 -23.68
N VAL A 73 -18.80 0.66 -23.32
CA VAL A 73 -18.92 0.18 -21.94
C VAL A 73 -18.15 -1.12 -21.73
N THR A 74 -17.49 -1.26 -20.57
CA THR A 74 -17.10 -2.55 -20.00
C THR A 74 -17.80 -2.73 -18.66
N PHE A 75 -18.41 -3.88 -18.43
CA PHE A 75 -19.38 -4.12 -17.35
C PHE A 75 -19.15 -5.47 -16.66
N ASN A 76 -19.15 -5.44 -15.33
CA ASN A 76 -19.14 -6.58 -14.46
C ASN A 76 -20.36 -6.48 -13.54
N GLY A 77 -21.44 -7.19 -13.86
CA GLY A 77 -22.70 -7.03 -13.15
C GLY A 77 -23.84 -7.85 -13.72
N GLU A 78 -25.02 -7.56 -13.18
CA GLU A 78 -26.33 -7.94 -13.67
C GLU A 78 -27.32 -6.79 -13.43
N ILE A 79 -27.99 -6.33 -14.48
CA ILE A 79 -29.05 -5.32 -14.43
C ILE A 79 -30.42 -6.03 -14.50
N TYR A 80 -31.00 -6.33 -13.34
CA TYR A 80 -32.24 -7.09 -13.21
C TYR A 80 -33.48 -6.39 -13.80
N ASN A 81 -33.43 -5.08 -14.01
CA ASN A 81 -34.51 -4.33 -14.66
C ASN A 81 -34.21 -3.96 -16.13
N HIS A 82 -33.23 -4.61 -16.78
CA HIS A 82 -32.82 -4.24 -18.14
C HIS A 82 -33.95 -4.34 -19.17
N LEU A 83 -34.88 -5.30 -19.06
CA LEU A 83 -35.99 -5.42 -20.00
C LEU A 83 -36.90 -4.19 -19.98
N VAL A 84 -37.20 -3.66 -18.78
CA VAL A 84 -38.00 -2.43 -18.62
C VAL A 84 -37.26 -1.22 -19.17
N LEU A 85 -35.96 -1.11 -18.88
CA LEU A 85 -35.13 -0.01 -19.38
C LEU A 85 -34.99 -0.07 -20.91
N ARG A 86 -34.88 -1.27 -21.48
CA ARG A 86 -34.80 -1.50 -22.93
C ARG A 86 -36.07 -1.00 -23.63
N GLU A 87 -37.25 -1.32 -23.10
CA GLU A 87 -38.51 -0.80 -23.65
C GLU A 87 -38.58 0.73 -23.61
N GLU A 88 -38.16 1.34 -22.49
CA GLU A 88 -38.10 2.80 -22.36
C GLU A 88 -37.14 3.42 -23.38
N LEU A 89 -35.96 2.82 -23.58
CA LEU A 89 -34.93 3.33 -24.49
C LEU A 89 -35.33 3.14 -25.96
N ILE A 90 -35.95 2.02 -26.33
CA ILE A 90 -36.51 1.82 -27.68
C ILE A 90 -37.60 2.86 -27.97
N ALA A 91 -38.47 3.15 -27.01
CA ALA A 91 -39.50 4.18 -27.16
C ALA A 91 -38.90 5.60 -27.38
N LYS A 92 -37.64 5.80 -26.99
CA LYS A 92 -36.88 7.04 -27.20
C LYS A 92 -36.01 7.05 -28.45
N GLY A 93 -36.03 5.97 -29.23
CA GLY A 93 -35.37 5.88 -30.53
C GLY A 93 -34.02 5.14 -30.55
N HIS A 94 -33.61 4.54 -29.43
CA HIS A 94 -32.38 3.72 -29.37
C HIS A 94 -32.57 2.36 -30.07
N LEU A 95 -31.55 1.88 -30.76
CA LEU A 95 -31.57 0.63 -31.55
C LEU A 95 -30.70 -0.45 -30.89
N PHE A 96 -31.36 -1.46 -30.31
CA PHE A 96 -30.69 -2.59 -29.66
C PHE A 96 -30.33 -3.69 -30.65
N ARG A 97 -29.11 -4.23 -30.54
CA ARG A 97 -28.58 -5.36 -31.33
C ARG A 97 -28.34 -6.63 -30.50
N SER A 98 -28.43 -6.55 -29.18
CA SER A 98 -28.25 -7.66 -28.23
C SER A 98 -29.49 -7.82 -27.34
N ARG A 99 -29.57 -8.97 -26.66
CA ARG A 99 -30.48 -9.19 -25.53
C ARG A 99 -29.76 -9.13 -24.19
N CYS A 100 -28.45 -8.87 -24.20
CA CYS A 100 -27.64 -8.74 -23.02
C CYS A 100 -28.06 -7.50 -22.23
N ASP A 101 -28.10 -7.63 -20.91
CA ASP A 101 -28.40 -6.54 -19.98
C ASP A 101 -27.37 -5.40 -20.07
N THR A 102 -26.17 -5.67 -20.59
CA THR A 102 -25.11 -4.68 -20.82
C THR A 102 -25.54 -3.53 -21.73
N GLU A 103 -26.36 -3.80 -22.75
CA GLU A 103 -26.66 -2.82 -23.81
C GLU A 103 -27.47 -1.63 -23.29
N VAL A 104 -28.26 -1.81 -22.23
CA VAL A 104 -28.97 -0.69 -21.61
C VAL A 104 -28.03 0.34 -20.97
N LEU A 105 -26.76 0.00 -20.74
CA LEU A 105 -25.78 0.92 -20.15
C LEU A 105 -25.28 1.94 -21.16
N VAL A 106 -25.01 1.55 -22.41
CA VAL A 106 -24.54 2.49 -23.45
C VAL A 106 -25.66 3.47 -23.83
N HIS A 107 -26.84 2.95 -24.16
CA HIS A 107 -28.00 3.79 -24.49
C HIS A 107 -28.53 4.59 -23.29
N GLY A 108 -28.52 3.98 -22.10
CA GLY A 108 -28.90 4.66 -20.88
C GLY A 108 -27.94 5.81 -20.50
N TYR A 109 -26.65 5.69 -20.83
CA TYR A 109 -25.70 6.79 -20.67
C TYR A 109 -25.97 7.92 -21.66
N GLU A 110 -26.28 7.60 -22.92
CA GLU A 110 -26.63 8.62 -23.92
C GLU A 110 -27.87 9.42 -23.49
N GLU A 111 -28.87 8.72 -22.92
CA GLU A 111 -30.14 9.31 -22.53
C GLU A 111 -30.09 10.04 -21.18
N TRP A 112 -29.44 9.47 -20.16
CA TRP A 112 -29.49 9.98 -18.79
C TRP A 112 -28.16 10.51 -18.25
N GLY A 113 -27.06 10.31 -18.98
CA GLY A 113 -25.72 10.69 -18.57
C GLY A 113 -25.38 10.19 -17.17
N ASP A 114 -25.07 11.12 -16.27
CA ASP A 114 -24.61 10.83 -14.91
C ASP A 114 -25.70 10.25 -14.02
N ALA A 115 -26.98 10.38 -14.39
CA ALA A 115 -28.10 9.84 -13.63
C ALA A 115 -28.35 8.34 -13.93
N LEU A 116 -27.66 7.75 -14.89
CA LEU A 116 -27.81 6.34 -15.26
C LEU A 116 -27.80 5.38 -14.04
N PRO A 117 -26.82 5.44 -13.10
CA PRO A 117 -26.77 4.49 -11.97
C PRO A 117 -28.02 4.50 -11.09
N GLU A 118 -28.73 5.64 -11.03
CA GLU A 118 -29.93 5.82 -10.21
C GLU A 118 -31.11 5.02 -10.79
N ARG A 119 -31.12 4.77 -12.11
CA ARG A 119 -32.14 3.97 -12.82
C ARG A 119 -31.93 2.45 -12.73
N LEU A 120 -30.72 2.01 -12.43
CA LEU A 120 -30.34 0.61 -12.48
C LEU A 120 -30.79 -0.15 -11.22
N SER A 121 -31.38 -1.33 -11.39
CA SER A 121 -31.63 -2.28 -10.32
C SER A 121 -30.75 -3.51 -10.53
N GLY A 122 -29.65 -3.61 -9.79
CA GLY A 122 -28.67 -4.64 -10.07
C GLY A 122 -27.53 -4.75 -9.07
N MET A 123 -26.61 -5.63 -9.40
CA MET A 123 -25.24 -5.66 -8.86
C MET A 123 -24.32 -5.29 -10.00
N PHE A 124 -23.46 -4.29 -9.85
CA PHE A 124 -22.73 -3.77 -10.99
C PHE A 124 -21.49 -2.98 -10.62
N ALA A 125 -20.51 -3.12 -11.51
CA ALA A 125 -19.37 -2.27 -11.69
C ALA A 125 -19.24 -2.06 -13.19
N PHE A 126 -19.23 -0.82 -13.68
CA PHE A 126 -18.98 -0.57 -15.10
C PHE A 126 -18.09 0.64 -15.30
N ALA A 127 -17.43 0.69 -16.45
CA ALA A 127 -16.74 1.86 -16.97
C ALA A 127 -17.22 2.18 -18.38
N ILE A 128 -17.46 3.46 -18.66
CA ILE A 128 -17.90 4.01 -19.94
C ILE A 128 -16.86 4.99 -20.45
N TRP A 129 -16.42 4.80 -21.69
CA TRP A 129 -15.66 5.79 -22.45
C TRP A 129 -16.58 6.49 -23.44
N ASP A 130 -16.64 7.82 -23.34
CA ASP A 130 -17.34 8.70 -24.29
C ASP A 130 -16.28 9.43 -25.12
N SER A 131 -16.12 9.00 -26.38
CA SER A 131 -15.09 9.48 -27.30
C SER A 131 -15.30 10.96 -27.65
N LYS A 132 -16.56 11.40 -27.78
CA LYS A 132 -16.91 12.80 -28.13
C LYS A 132 -16.54 13.76 -27.00
N ARG A 133 -16.78 13.36 -25.75
CA ARG A 133 -16.45 14.18 -24.57
C ARG A 133 -15.05 13.93 -24.02
N ARG A 134 -14.34 12.90 -24.51
CA ARG A 134 -13.06 12.41 -23.95
C ARG A 134 -13.16 12.16 -22.45
N ARG A 135 -14.19 11.39 -22.08
CA ARG A 135 -14.65 11.26 -20.71
C ARG A 135 -14.70 9.79 -20.30
N LEU A 136 -14.07 9.48 -19.17
CA LEU A 136 -14.12 8.16 -18.56
C LEU A 136 -14.98 8.21 -17.30
N LEU A 137 -16.07 7.44 -17.29
CA LEU A 137 -17.01 7.33 -16.20
C LEU A 137 -16.98 5.91 -15.65
N PHE A 138 -17.00 5.74 -14.33
CA PHE A 138 -17.16 4.43 -13.70
C PHE A 138 -18.13 4.51 -12.52
N ALA A 139 -18.95 3.47 -12.38
CA ALA A 139 -19.98 3.40 -11.35
C ALA A 139 -19.96 2.05 -10.63
N ARG A 140 -20.23 2.08 -9.31
CA ARG A 140 -20.37 0.90 -8.44
C ARG A 140 -21.77 0.85 -7.84
N ASP A 141 -22.33 -0.36 -7.71
CA ASP A 141 -23.69 -0.56 -7.22
C ASP A 141 -23.91 -0.07 -5.78
N ARG A 142 -25.19 0.11 -5.44
CA ARG A 142 -25.65 0.73 -4.18
C ARG A 142 -25.05 0.11 -2.92
N LEU A 143 -24.83 -1.20 -2.92
CA LEU A 143 -24.36 -1.95 -1.75
C LEU A 143 -22.92 -2.44 -1.92
N GLY A 144 -22.26 -2.09 -3.02
CA GLY A 144 -20.87 -2.45 -3.27
C GLY A 144 -20.64 -3.94 -3.55
N LYS A 145 -21.63 -4.65 -4.12
CA LYS A 145 -21.51 -6.08 -4.45
C LYS A 145 -20.39 -6.35 -5.44
N LYS A 146 -20.12 -5.44 -6.37
CA LYS A 146 -19.03 -5.58 -7.34
C LYS A 146 -17.89 -4.61 -7.07
N PRO A 147 -16.63 -5.08 -6.96
CA PRO A 147 -15.50 -4.22 -6.65
C PRO A 147 -15.03 -3.45 -7.89
N VAL A 148 -14.56 -2.22 -7.65
CA VAL A 148 -13.77 -1.42 -8.60
C VAL A 148 -12.64 -0.75 -7.84
N TYR A 149 -11.43 -0.96 -8.32
CA TYR A 149 -10.19 -0.38 -7.83
C TYR A 149 -9.63 0.57 -8.87
N TYR A 150 -8.98 1.63 -8.43
CA TYR A 150 -8.31 2.57 -9.33
C TYR A 150 -7.04 3.15 -8.71
N HIS A 151 -6.14 3.58 -9.58
CA HIS A 151 -4.93 4.34 -9.26
C HIS A 151 -4.85 5.56 -10.19
N LEU A 152 -4.75 6.76 -9.61
CA LEU A 152 -4.52 8.00 -10.35
C LEU A 152 -3.06 8.40 -10.23
N GLY A 153 -2.25 7.97 -11.20
CA GLY A 153 -0.82 8.28 -11.25
C GLY A 153 -0.49 9.57 -11.99
N LYS A 154 0.81 9.87 -12.09
CA LYS A 154 1.32 11.01 -12.89
C LYS A 154 1.00 10.84 -14.38
N GLU A 155 1.09 9.62 -14.91
CA GLU A 155 0.94 9.36 -16.34
C GLU A 155 -0.47 8.97 -16.79
N LYS A 156 -1.22 8.24 -15.96
CA LYS A 156 -2.50 7.65 -16.35
C LYS A 156 -3.40 7.38 -15.14
N LEU A 157 -4.71 7.30 -15.41
CA LEU A 157 -5.70 6.72 -14.50
C LEU A 157 -5.89 5.26 -14.89
N VAL A 158 -5.65 4.33 -13.98
CA VAL A 158 -5.82 2.87 -14.18
C VAL A 158 -6.97 2.38 -13.32
N PHE A 159 -7.80 1.46 -13.82
CA PHE A 159 -8.87 0.84 -13.04
C PHE A 159 -9.05 -0.65 -13.37
N ALA A 160 -9.61 -1.41 -12.43
CA ALA A 160 -10.06 -2.79 -12.67
C ALA A 160 -10.96 -3.35 -11.55
N SER A 161 -11.52 -4.54 -11.78
CA SER A 161 -12.21 -5.33 -10.75
C SER A 161 -11.28 -5.93 -9.68
N GLU A 162 -9.99 -6.11 -9.99
CA GLU A 162 -9.02 -6.78 -9.13
C GLU A 162 -7.68 -6.03 -9.11
N ILE A 163 -7.07 -5.85 -7.95
CA ILE A 163 -5.84 -5.04 -7.81
C ILE A 163 -4.67 -5.67 -8.59
N LYS A 164 -4.57 -7.00 -8.63
CA LYS A 164 -3.57 -7.71 -9.46
C LYS A 164 -3.57 -7.26 -10.94
N SER A 165 -4.71 -6.79 -11.45
CA SER A 165 -4.82 -6.21 -12.79
C SER A 165 -4.14 -4.84 -12.88
N LEU A 166 -4.31 -3.97 -11.88
CA LEU A 166 -3.61 -2.68 -11.81
C LEU A 166 -2.09 -2.88 -11.71
N LEU A 167 -1.66 -3.87 -10.92
CA LEU A 167 -0.24 -4.19 -10.69
C LEU A 167 0.49 -4.77 -11.91
N CYS A 168 -0.22 -5.01 -13.02
CA CYS A 168 0.39 -5.31 -14.33
C CYS A 168 1.01 -4.08 -15.00
N ASP A 169 0.62 -2.88 -14.56
CA ASP A 169 1.29 -1.65 -14.90
C ASP A 169 2.44 -1.40 -13.91
N PRO A 170 3.71 -1.38 -14.37
CA PRO A 170 4.85 -1.14 -13.49
C PRO A 170 4.84 0.26 -12.85
N ALA A 171 4.05 1.20 -13.38
CA ALA A 171 3.88 2.52 -12.79
C ALA A 171 2.97 2.52 -11.55
N VAL A 172 2.25 1.43 -11.26
CA VAL A 172 1.42 1.32 -10.05
C VAL A 172 2.27 0.84 -8.86
N PRO A 173 2.44 1.66 -7.81
CA PRO A 173 3.33 1.32 -6.70
C PRO A 173 2.81 0.17 -5.82
N ARG A 174 3.74 -0.54 -5.17
CA ARG A 174 3.48 -1.68 -4.27
C ARG A 174 3.91 -1.35 -2.85
N GLU A 175 3.25 -0.36 -2.28
CA GLU A 175 3.55 0.23 -0.98
C GLU A 175 2.44 -0.08 0.02
N LEU A 176 2.81 -0.47 1.24
CA LEU A 176 1.88 -0.69 2.34
C LEU A 176 1.37 0.64 2.88
N ASP A 177 0.06 0.75 3.06
CA ASP A 177 -0.55 1.89 3.74
C ASP A 177 -0.60 1.65 5.27
N GLU A 178 0.10 2.46 6.05
CA GLU A 178 0.14 2.34 7.52
C GLU A 178 -1.21 2.63 8.18
N GLU A 179 -2.05 3.48 7.59
CA GLU A 179 -3.42 3.68 8.08
C GLU A 179 -4.27 2.44 7.80
N ALA A 180 -4.19 1.90 6.59
CA ALA A 180 -4.89 0.67 6.24
C ALA A 180 -4.44 -0.51 7.10
N LEU A 181 -3.15 -0.62 7.43
CA LEU A 181 -2.63 -1.63 8.35
C LEU A 181 -3.28 -1.50 9.74
N ASP A 182 -3.34 -0.31 10.31
CA ASP A 182 -3.93 -0.10 11.64
C ASP A 182 -5.45 -0.39 11.64
N LEU A 183 -6.15 -0.03 10.56
CA LEU A 183 -7.57 -0.35 10.35
C LEU A 183 -7.77 -1.85 10.18
N TYR A 184 -6.94 -2.52 9.38
CA TYR A 184 -6.97 -3.96 9.17
C TYR A 184 -6.77 -4.73 10.48
N LEU A 185 -5.80 -4.35 11.31
CA LEU A 185 -5.62 -4.97 12.62
C LEU A 185 -6.85 -4.76 13.51
N SER A 186 -7.57 -3.65 13.36
CA SER A 186 -8.80 -3.42 14.14
C SER A 186 -9.99 -4.24 13.63
N LEU A 187 -10.17 -4.30 12.30
CA LEU A 187 -11.41 -4.72 11.64
C LEU A 187 -11.34 -6.09 10.94
N ARG A 188 -10.12 -6.58 10.65
CA ARG A 188 -9.77 -7.72 9.78
C ARG A 188 -9.94 -7.49 8.27
N TYR A 189 -10.28 -6.27 7.87
CA TYR A 189 -10.40 -5.84 6.48
C TYR A 189 -10.07 -4.35 6.39
N VAL A 190 -9.84 -3.85 5.17
CA VAL A 190 -9.62 -2.42 4.90
C VAL A 190 -10.92 -1.80 4.36
N PRO A 191 -11.51 -0.81 5.07
CA PRO A 191 -12.75 -0.17 4.63
C PRO A 191 -12.54 0.67 3.36
N ALA A 192 -13.58 0.81 2.53
CA ALA A 192 -13.52 1.52 1.27
C ALA A 192 -13.05 2.98 1.40
N GLY A 193 -12.47 3.48 0.30
CA GLY A 193 -11.70 4.72 0.29
C GLY A 193 -10.22 4.54 0.61
N LEU A 194 -9.81 3.33 1.00
CA LEU A 194 -8.43 2.86 1.07
C LEU A 194 -8.33 1.45 0.47
N THR A 195 -7.11 1.01 0.22
CA THR A 195 -6.75 -0.42 0.15
C THR A 195 -5.54 -0.64 1.05
N ALA A 196 -5.11 -1.90 1.24
CA ALA A 196 -3.82 -2.15 1.89
C ALA A 196 -2.61 -1.61 1.09
N PHE A 197 -2.81 -1.26 -0.18
CA PHE A 197 -1.82 -0.53 -0.98
C PHE A 197 -2.04 0.98 -0.88
N ALA A 198 -1.00 1.75 -0.55
CA ALA A 198 -1.06 3.20 -0.34
C ALA A 198 -1.69 3.97 -1.50
N GLN A 199 -1.30 3.65 -2.74
CA GLN A 199 -1.70 4.43 -3.92
C GLN A 199 -2.84 3.80 -4.73
N ILE A 200 -3.47 2.76 -4.21
CA ILE A 200 -4.60 2.10 -4.87
C ILE A 200 -5.84 2.34 -4.01
N LEU A 201 -6.89 2.85 -4.65
CA LEU A 201 -8.12 3.22 -3.98
C LEU A 201 -9.26 2.33 -4.45
N LYS A 202 -10.12 1.96 -3.51
CA LYS A 202 -11.36 1.23 -3.76
C LYS A 202 -12.50 2.25 -3.90
N LEU A 203 -13.24 2.21 -5.01
CA LEU A 203 -14.40 3.09 -5.21
C LEU A 203 -15.48 2.73 -4.17
N PRO A 204 -15.98 3.68 -3.35
CA PRO A 204 -17.01 3.37 -2.35
C PRO A 204 -18.32 2.86 -2.98
N PRO A 205 -19.15 2.11 -2.23
CA PRO A 205 -20.50 1.75 -2.67
C PRO A 205 -21.31 2.98 -3.10
N ALA A 206 -22.32 2.76 -3.95
CA ALA A 206 -23.24 3.81 -4.40
C ALA A 206 -22.53 5.04 -5.01
N SER A 207 -21.37 4.86 -5.64
CA SER A 207 -20.55 5.96 -6.13
C SER A 207 -20.45 5.97 -7.65
N LEU A 208 -20.46 7.19 -8.19
CA LEU A 208 -20.15 7.53 -9.57
C LEU A 208 -18.85 8.33 -9.56
N ALA A 209 -17.90 7.91 -10.36
CA ALA A 209 -16.63 8.59 -10.55
C ALA A 209 -16.45 8.97 -12.01
N VAL A 210 -16.03 10.21 -12.25
CA VAL A 210 -15.89 10.81 -13.56
C VAL A 210 -14.51 11.43 -13.67
N TYR A 211 -13.74 10.98 -14.65
CA TYR A 211 -12.49 11.59 -15.05
C TYR A 211 -12.67 12.36 -16.37
N GLU A 212 -12.50 13.67 -16.29
CA GLU A 212 -12.67 14.59 -17.41
C GLU A 212 -11.76 15.82 -17.18
N ASN A 213 -11.18 16.36 -18.24
CA ASN A 213 -10.33 17.56 -18.18
C ASN A 213 -9.21 17.49 -17.12
N GLY A 214 -8.56 16.32 -17.00
CA GLY A 214 -7.46 16.11 -16.05
C GLY A 214 -7.89 15.94 -14.59
N ARG A 215 -9.20 15.86 -14.31
CA ARG A 215 -9.73 15.84 -12.95
C ARG A 215 -10.61 14.62 -12.72
N LEU A 216 -10.32 13.88 -11.65
CA LEU A 216 -11.22 12.89 -11.10
C LEU A 216 -12.21 13.54 -10.12
N SER A 217 -13.49 13.25 -10.27
CA SER A 217 -14.55 13.63 -9.33
C SER A 217 -15.36 12.42 -8.94
N ILE A 218 -15.72 12.31 -7.67
CA ILE A 218 -16.49 11.18 -7.13
C ILE A 218 -17.70 11.73 -6.38
N ARG A 219 -18.88 11.23 -6.70
CA ARG A 219 -20.13 11.55 -6.00
C ARG A 219 -20.86 10.27 -5.59
N ARG A 220 -21.52 10.30 -4.43
CA ARG A 220 -22.47 9.27 -4.02
C ARG A 220 -23.83 9.55 -4.66
N TYR A 221 -24.41 8.55 -5.34
CA TYR A 221 -25.70 8.68 -6.03
C TYR A 221 -26.88 8.06 -5.26
N TRP A 222 -26.61 7.26 -4.21
CA TRP A 222 -27.67 6.62 -3.43
C TRP A 222 -27.38 6.59 -1.93
N ARG A 223 -28.45 6.65 -1.13
CA ARG A 223 -28.46 6.45 0.32
C ARG A 223 -29.78 5.79 0.72
N THR A 224 -29.77 4.99 1.78
CA THR A 224 -31.00 4.47 2.37
C THR A 224 -31.90 5.63 2.82
N VAL A 225 -33.16 5.63 2.42
CA VAL A 225 -34.16 6.62 2.86
C VAL A 225 -34.95 6.03 4.02
N PHE A 226 -34.88 6.68 5.18
CA PHE A 226 -35.63 6.30 6.38
C PHE A 226 -36.88 7.19 6.50
N PRO A 227 -38.10 6.62 6.58
CA PRO A 227 -39.30 7.40 6.80
C PRO A 227 -39.36 7.94 8.24
N PRO A 228 -40.03 9.08 8.47
CA PRO A 228 -40.11 9.70 9.80
C PRO A 228 -40.93 8.88 10.81
N GLU A 229 -41.94 8.13 10.35
CA GLU A 229 -42.70 7.20 11.19
C GLU A 229 -42.65 5.77 10.63
N PRO A 230 -42.54 4.75 11.50
CA PRO A 230 -42.63 3.36 11.09
C PRO A 230 -44.06 2.98 10.68
N SER A 231 -44.20 1.92 9.89
CA SER A 231 -45.51 1.40 9.47
C SER A 231 -46.41 1.06 10.67
N ARG A 232 -47.68 1.48 10.60
CA ARG A 232 -48.73 1.19 11.59
C ARG A 232 -49.50 -0.12 11.31
N ARG A 233 -49.12 -0.85 10.26
CA ARG A 233 -49.75 -2.12 9.85
C ARG A 233 -49.45 -3.26 10.82
N SER A 234 -50.24 -4.32 10.77
CA SER A 234 -50.08 -5.49 11.63
C SER A 234 -48.79 -6.28 11.31
N ASP A 235 -48.32 -7.06 12.28
CA ASP A 235 -47.11 -7.88 12.12
C ASP A 235 -47.30 -8.97 11.07
N GLU A 236 -48.51 -9.54 11.03
CA GLU A 236 -48.92 -10.56 10.08
C GLU A 236 -48.91 -10.03 8.64
N GLU A 237 -49.50 -8.85 8.39
CA GLU A 237 -49.48 -8.20 7.08
C GLU A 237 -48.06 -7.90 6.61
N LEU A 238 -47.23 -7.36 7.50
CA LEU A 238 -45.85 -7.02 7.18
C LEU A 238 -45.00 -8.27 6.94
N ALA A 239 -45.22 -9.35 7.69
CA ALA A 239 -44.53 -10.62 7.46
C ALA A 239 -44.93 -11.26 6.12
N ALA A 240 -46.21 -11.22 5.75
CA ALA A 240 -46.67 -11.69 4.44
C ALA A 240 -46.09 -10.86 3.29
N GLU A 241 -46.12 -9.53 3.40
CA GLU A 241 -45.52 -8.64 2.40
C GLU A 241 -44.00 -8.84 2.29
N PHE A 242 -43.31 -9.05 3.41
CA PHE A 242 -41.88 -9.35 3.40
C PHE A 242 -41.58 -10.62 2.60
N TRP A 243 -42.36 -11.69 2.80
CA TRP A 243 -42.19 -12.95 2.07
C TRP A 243 -42.36 -12.75 0.55
N GLU A 244 -43.39 -12.01 0.13
CA GLU A 244 -43.63 -11.74 -1.29
C GLU A 244 -42.54 -10.83 -1.90
N ARG A 245 -42.05 -9.83 -1.15
CA ARG A 245 -40.93 -8.99 -1.60
C ARG A 245 -39.62 -9.77 -1.71
N LEU A 246 -39.38 -10.72 -0.82
CA LEU A 246 -38.22 -11.61 -0.90
C LEU A 246 -38.36 -12.57 -2.09
N LYS A 247 -39.57 -13.07 -2.37
CA LYS A 247 -39.88 -13.85 -3.57
C LYS A 247 -39.59 -13.05 -4.84
N GLU A 248 -40.02 -11.79 -4.92
CA GLU A 248 -39.75 -10.91 -6.05
C GLU A 248 -38.25 -10.60 -6.21
N ALA A 249 -37.56 -10.32 -5.11
CA ALA A 249 -36.10 -10.14 -5.12
C ALA A 249 -35.37 -11.40 -5.62
N THR A 250 -35.89 -12.59 -5.27
CA THR A 250 -35.37 -13.89 -5.73
C THR A 250 -35.67 -14.09 -7.22
N ARG A 251 -36.90 -13.85 -7.67
CA ARG A 251 -37.34 -13.92 -9.09
C ARG A 251 -36.44 -13.11 -10.00
N ALA A 252 -36.18 -11.84 -9.64
CA ALA A 252 -35.30 -10.96 -10.40
C ALA A 252 -33.87 -11.54 -10.57
N ARG A 253 -33.41 -12.36 -9.63
CA ARG A 253 -32.07 -12.98 -9.61
C ARG A 253 -32.02 -14.37 -10.23
N LEU A 254 -33.14 -14.92 -10.69
CA LEU A 254 -33.17 -16.15 -11.49
C LEU A 254 -32.90 -15.90 -12.98
N MET A 255 -32.85 -14.63 -13.40
CA MET A 255 -32.54 -14.19 -14.76
C MET A 255 -31.18 -14.71 -15.25
N ALA A 256 -31.16 -15.80 -16.04
CA ALA A 256 -29.95 -16.40 -16.60
C ALA A 256 -30.29 -17.36 -17.75
N ASP A 257 -29.43 -17.44 -18.77
CA ASP A 257 -29.46 -18.44 -19.86
C ASP A 257 -28.60 -19.69 -19.52
N VAL A 258 -28.13 -19.79 -18.27
CA VAL A 258 -27.25 -20.86 -17.77
C VAL A 258 -27.82 -21.47 -16.49
N PRO A 259 -27.40 -22.69 -16.10
CA PRO A 259 -27.93 -23.34 -14.90
C PRO A 259 -27.66 -22.55 -13.61
N VAL A 260 -28.72 -22.41 -12.81
CA VAL A 260 -28.75 -21.71 -11.52
C VAL A 260 -28.95 -22.70 -10.37
N GLY A 261 -28.23 -22.51 -9.26
CA GLY A 261 -28.36 -23.28 -8.01
C GLY A 261 -28.45 -22.40 -6.76
N VAL A 262 -28.38 -23.00 -5.57
CA VAL A 262 -28.46 -22.29 -4.28
C VAL A 262 -27.46 -22.83 -3.26
N PHE A 263 -26.84 -21.96 -2.48
CA PHE A 263 -26.09 -22.36 -1.28
C PHE A 263 -27.03 -22.55 -0.11
N LEU A 264 -26.95 -23.71 0.55
CA LEU A 264 -27.89 -24.15 1.57
C LEU A 264 -27.17 -24.53 2.87
N SER A 265 -27.08 -23.62 3.83
CA SER A 265 -26.44 -23.92 5.13
C SER A 265 -27.33 -24.69 6.10
N GLY A 266 -28.60 -24.94 5.74
CA GLY A 266 -29.64 -25.43 6.66
C GLY A 266 -30.17 -24.37 7.62
N GLY A 267 -29.65 -23.13 7.56
CA GLY A 267 -30.17 -21.99 8.29
C GLY A 267 -31.36 -21.31 7.60
N LEU A 268 -32.17 -20.61 8.39
CA LEU A 268 -33.37 -19.86 7.98
C LEU A 268 -33.18 -19.04 6.70
N ASP A 269 -32.05 -18.36 6.56
CA ASP A 269 -31.80 -17.38 5.50
C ASP A 269 -31.68 -18.07 4.14
N SER A 270 -30.77 -19.05 4.02
CA SER A 270 -30.59 -19.84 2.80
C SER A 270 -31.80 -20.72 2.49
N SER A 271 -32.49 -21.25 3.51
CA SER A 271 -33.69 -22.06 3.32
C SER A 271 -34.85 -21.25 2.74
N ALA A 272 -35.01 -19.98 3.13
CA ALA A 272 -36.02 -19.10 2.55
C ALA A 272 -35.74 -18.85 1.05
N ILE A 273 -34.48 -18.63 0.67
CA ILE A 273 -34.10 -18.48 -0.74
C ILE A 273 -34.36 -19.77 -1.53
N ALA A 274 -33.97 -20.92 -0.98
CA ALA A 274 -34.20 -22.21 -1.63
C ALA A 274 -35.70 -22.50 -1.83
N ALA A 275 -36.53 -22.20 -0.84
CA ALA A 275 -37.99 -22.35 -0.94
C ALA A 275 -38.60 -21.42 -2.01
N HIS A 276 -38.21 -20.15 -2.05
CA HIS A 276 -38.66 -19.24 -3.10
C HIS A 276 -38.22 -19.71 -4.50
N MET A 277 -37.00 -20.20 -4.63
CA MET A 277 -36.50 -20.73 -5.91
C MET A 277 -37.30 -21.96 -6.36
N LEU A 278 -37.65 -22.86 -5.44
CA LEU A 278 -38.52 -24.02 -5.71
C LEU A 278 -39.91 -23.58 -6.18
N ASP A 279 -40.53 -22.62 -5.48
CA ASP A 279 -41.86 -22.10 -5.85
C ASP A 279 -41.84 -21.47 -7.25
N LEU A 280 -40.84 -20.62 -7.52
CA LEU A 280 -40.69 -19.94 -8.81
C LEU A 280 -40.41 -20.92 -9.96
N ARG A 281 -39.64 -21.98 -9.73
CA ARG A 281 -39.42 -23.03 -10.74
C ARG A 281 -40.67 -23.85 -11.01
N ARG A 282 -41.44 -24.18 -9.97
CA ARG A 282 -42.74 -24.84 -10.12
C ARG A 282 -43.71 -23.97 -10.92
N GLU A 283 -43.76 -22.66 -10.66
CA GLU A 283 -44.55 -21.69 -11.43
C GLU A 283 -44.15 -21.67 -12.92
N ALA A 284 -42.87 -21.82 -13.22
CA ALA A 284 -42.33 -21.87 -14.58
C ALA A 284 -42.47 -23.25 -15.26
N GLY A 285 -42.97 -24.28 -14.56
CA GLY A 285 -43.03 -25.65 -15.08
C GLY A 285 -41.65 -26.35 -15.17
N GLU A 286 -40.65 -25.86 -14.44
CA GLU A 286 -39.30 -26.40 -14.40
C GLU A 286 -39.09 -27.43 -13.27
N GLY A 287 -38.03 -28.22 -13.37
CA GLY A 287 -37.66 -29.26 -12.40
C GLY A 287 -37.01 -28.74 -11.10
N GLY A 288 -36.38 -29.67 -10.35
CA GLY A 288 -35.83 -29.43 -9.02
C GLY A 288 -34.76 -28.32 -8.91
N VAL A 289 -34.38 -28.02 -7.66
CA VAL A 289 -33.32 -27.05 -7.34
C VAL A 289 -32.08 -27.78 -6.87
N LYS A 290 -30.93 -27.48 -7.48
CA LYS A 290 -29.62 -27.94 -7.02
C LYS A 290 -29.14 -27.11 -5.84
N SER A 291 -28.79 -27.77 -4.75
CA SER A 291 -28.35 -27.11 -3.52
C SER A 291 -27.00 -27.63 -3.05
N PHE A 292 -26.17 -26.73 -2.52
CA PHE A 292 -24.79 -27.05 -2.13
C PHE A 292 -24.52 -26.64 -0.68
N SER A 293 -23.86 -27.51 0.07
CA SER A 293 -23.41 -27.27 1.45
C SER A 293 -21.92 -27.53 1.61
N VAL A 294 -21.30 -26.79 2.51
CA VAL A 294 -19.96 -27.09 3.02
C VAL A 294 -20.05 -27.40 4.50
N GLY A 295 -19.20 -28.30 4.96
CA GLY A 295 -19.00 -28.53 6.38
C GLY A 295 -17.58 -28.94 6.70
N TYR A 296 -17.36 -29.17 7.98
CA TYR A 296 -16.08 -29.56 8.55
C TYR A 296 -16.24 -30.86 9.30
N LEU A 297 -15.12 -31.55 9.48
CA LEU A 297 -15.02 -32.65 10.42
C LEU A 297 -14.57 -32.08 11.77
N ALA A 298 -15.40 -32.18 12.80
CA ALA A 298 -14.98 -31.86 14.16
C ALA A 298 -14.07 -32.97 14.73
N GLU A 299 -13.31 -32.65 15.78
CA GLU A 299 -12.43 -33.63 16.46
C GLU A 299 -13.21 -34.81 17.07
N ASP A 300 -14.49 -34.60 17.39
CA ASP A 300 -15.41 -35.64 17.89
C ASP A 300 -16.14 -36.41 16.76
N GLY A 301 -15.80 -36.13 15.50
CA GLY A 301 -16.42 -36.76 14.32
C GLY A 301 -17.79 -36.18 13.92
N SER A 302 -18.30 -35.16 14.62
CA SER A 302 -19.55 -34.49 14.24
C SER A 302 -19.37 -33.53 13.04
N SER A 303 -20.42 -33.34 12.24
CA SER A 303 -20.41 -32.42 11.08
C SER A 303 -21.66 -31.54 11.03
N GLU A 304 -21.48 -30.27 10.66
CA GLU A 304 -22.57 -29.32 10.45
C GLU A 304 -23.46 -29.68 9.24
N LEU A 305 -22.99 -30.58 8.36
CA LEU A 305 -23.73 -31.05 7.20
C LEU A 305 -25.03 -31.77 7.54
N ASP A 306 -25.14 -32.37 8.73
CA ASP A 306 -26.35 -33.11 9.13
C ASP A 306 -27.61 -32.23 9.13
N GLN A 307 -27.48 -30.96 9.54
CA GLN A 307 -28.60 -30.02 9.50
C GLN A 307 -28.96 -29.67 8.05
N ALA A 308 -27.97 -29.32 7.22
CA ALA A 308 -28.20 -28.97 5.84
C ALA A 308 -28.82 -30.13 5.05
N ARG A 309 -28.38 -31.37 5.30
CA ARG A 309 -28.94 -32.60 4.71
C ARG A 309 -30.41 -32.83 5.08
N ARG A 310 -30.78 -32.61 6.35
CA ARG A 310 -32.19 -32.70 6.79
C ARG A 310 -33.06 -31.67 6.09
N VAL A 311 -32.59 -30.42 6.03
CA VAL A 311 -33.30 -29.34 5.33
C VAL A 311 -33.43 -29.61 3.84
N ALA A 312 -32.35 -30.05 3.18
CA ALA A 312 -32.34 -30.38 1.76
C ALA A 312 -33.33 -31.50 1.42
N ARG A 313 -33.42 -32.53 2.28
CA ARG A 313 -34.42 -33.60 2.16
C ARG A 313 -35.85 -33.07 2.35
N ALA A 314 -36.07 -32.23 3.36
CA ALA A 314 -37.39 -31.65 3.63
C ALA A 314 -37.87 -30.72 2.51
N LEU A 315 -36.96 -30.00 1.84
CA LEU A 315 -37.26 -29.15 0.69
C LEU A 315 -37.30 -29.92 -0.65
N GLY A 316 -36.76 -31.14 -0.71
CA GLY A 316 -36.69 -31.93 -1.93
C GLY A 316 -35.66 -31.43 -2.96
N THR A 317 -34.55 -30.84 -2.51
CA THR A 317 -33.49 -30.33 -3.41
C THR A 317 -32.49 -31.42 -3.80
N GLU A 318 -31.90 -31.30 -4.99
CA GLU A 318 -30.75 -32.11 -5.41
C GLU A 318 -29.48 -31.65 -4.66
N HIS A 319 -29.20 -32.29 -3.53
CA HIS A 319 -28.18 -31.84 -2.60
C HIS A 319 -26.78 -32.37 -2.91
N ARG A 320 -25.78 -31.49 -2.78
CA ARG A 320 -24.34 -31.83 -2.80
C ARG A 320 -23.66 -31.26 -1.58
N GLU A 321 -22.70 -32.00 -1.06
CA GLU A 321 -21.95 -31.62 0.14
C GLU A 321 -20.46 -31.62 -0.19
N VAL A 322 -19.71 -30.71 0.43
CA VAL A 322 -18.25 -30.70 0.41
C VAL A 322 -17.73 -30.62 1.85
N LEU A 323 -16.69 -31.39 2.15
CA LEU A 323 -15.99 -31.34 3.42
C LEU A 323 -14.66 -30.61 3.25
N VAL A 324 -14.32 -29.74 4.20
CA VAL A 324 -13.06 -29.00 4.23
C VAL A 324 -12.28 -29.38 5.47
N THR A 325 -11.03 -29.79 5.28
CA THR A 325 -10.10 -30.18 6.35
C THR A 325 -9.18 -29.03 6.77
N ALA A 326 -8.42 -29.22 7.86
CA ALA A 326 -7.38 -28.26 8.26
C ALA A 326 -6.27 -28.14 7.18
N ASP A 327 -5.94 -29.26 6.53
CA ASP A 327 -4.92 -29.30 5.47
C ASP A 327 -5.39 -28.55 4.21
N ASP A 328 -6.65 -28.76 3.81
CA ASP A 328 -7.30 -27.98 2.74
C ASP A 328 -7.25 -26.48 3.06
N PHE A 329 -7.56 -26.12 4.32
CA PHE A 329 -7.53 -24.74 4.77
C PHE A 329 -6.14 -24.14 4.65
N HIS A 330 -5.12 -24.81 5.16
CA HIS A 330 -3.74 -24.35 5.11
C HIS A 330 -3.20 -24.26 3.68
N ALA A 331 -3.44 -25.29 2.86
CA ALA A 331 -2.96 -25.35 1.48
C ALA A 331 -3.54 -24.24 0.58
N PHE A 332 -4.75 -23.79 0.88
CA PHE A 332 -5.41 -22.73 0.11
C PHE A 332 -4.96 -21.32 0.51
N LEU A 333 -4.36 -21.09 1.68
CA LEU A 333 -4.03 -19.73 2.16
C LEU A 333 -3.19 -18.88 1.18
N PRO A 334 -2.16 -19.40 0.49
CA PRO A 334 -1.42 -18.63 -0.51
C PRO A 334 -2.30 -18.18 -1.69
N GLN A 335 -3.24 -19.03 -2.11
CA GLN A 335 -4.17 -18.72 -3.19
C GLN A 335 -5.25 -17.74 -2.71
N LEU A 336 -5.70 -17.86 -1.47
CA LEU A 336 -6.64 -16.93 -0.84
C LEU A 336 -6.13 -15.49 -0.93
N VAL A 337 -4.88 -15.22 -0.53
CA VAL A 337 -4.32 -13.86 -0.56
C VAL A 337 -4.09 -13.34 -1.99
N TRP A 338 -3.89 -14.23 -2.95
CA TRP A 338 -3.84 -13.86 -4.37
C TRP A 338 -5.23 -13.48 -4.90
N TYR A 339 -6.24 -14.31 -4.67
CA TYR A 339 -7.61 -14.04 -5.13
C TYR A 339 -8.21 -12.80 -4.46
N MET A 340 -8.02 -12.64 -3.15
CA MET A 340 -8.56 -11.50 -2.40
C MET A 340 -7.93 -10.16 -2.77
N ASP A 341 -6.73 -10.14 -3.37
CA ASP A 341 -5.91 -8.96 -3.70
C ASP A 341 -5.46 -8.11 -2.50
N GLU A 342 -6.17 -8.15 -1.39
CA GLU A 342 -5.95 -7.40 -0.15
C GLU A 342 -6.00 -8.36 1.05
N PRO A 343 -5.40 -7.99 2.19
CA PRO A 343 -5.53 -8.79 3.39
C PRO A 343 -6.96 -8.63 3.93
N VAL A 344 -7.73 -9.72 3.86
CA VAL A 344 -9.05 -9.87 4.49
C VAL A 344 -9.04 -11.16 5.28
N ALA A 345 -9.09 -11.05 6.60
CA ALA A 345 -8.97 -12.18 7.51
C ALA A 345 -10.35 -12.69 7.97
N ASP A 346 -11.16 -13.11 7.00
CA ASP A 346 -12.37 -13.91 7.23
C ASP A 346 -12.10 -15.37 6.86
N ALA A 347 -12.06 -16.25 7.86
CA ALA A 347 -11.80 -17.67 7.65
C ALA A 347 -12.84 -18.33 6.74
N ALA A 348 -14.05 -17.76 6.61
CA ALA A 348 -15.10 -18.25 5.73
C ALA A 348 -14.76 -18.11 4.23
N CYS A 349 -13.69 -17.39 3.86
CA CYS A 349 -13.20 -17.34 2.47
C CYS A 349 -12.86 -18.74 1.93
N VAL A 350 -12.14 -19.55 2.72
CA VAL A 350 -11.71 -20.90 2.35
C VAL A 350 -12.89 -21.83 2.04
N PRO A 351 -13.82 -22.09 2.97
CA PRO A 351 -14.95 -22.99 2.70
C PRO A 351 -15.85 -22.48 1.58
N LEU A 352 -15.97 -21.16 1.39
CA LEU A 352 -16.74 -20.60 0.28
C LEU A 352 -16.10 -20.92 -1.07
N TYR A 353 -14.78 -20.88 -1.17
CA TYR A 353 -14.05 -21.32 -2.37
C TYR A 353 -14.33 -22.80 -2.69
N TYR A 354 -14.16 -23.70 -1.72
CA TYR A 354 -14.41 -25.13 -1.93
C TYR A 354 -15.88 -25.43 -2.28
N LEU A 355 -16.82 -24.72 -1.64
CA LEU A 355 -18.24 -24.81 -1.96
C LEU A 355 -18.53 -24.36 -3.40
N SER A 356 -17.94 -23.23 -3.81
CA SER A 356 -18.12 -22.67 -5.16
C SER A 356 -17.46 -23.56 -6.21
N LYS A 357 -16.29 -24.12 -5.91
CA LYS A 357 -15.60 -25.10 -6.76
C LYS A 357 -16.49 -26.32 -7.03
N ARG A 358 -17.15 -26.85 -5.98
CA ARG A 358 -18.08 -27.97 -6.12
C ARG A 358 -19.34 -27.57 -6.88
N ALA A 359 -19.85 -26.36 -6.67
CA ALA A 359 -21.02 -25.87 -7.40
C ALA A 359 -20.75 -25.66 -8.89
N ARG A 360 -19.54 -25.20 -9.26
CA ARG A 360 -19.14 -24.91 -10.64
C ARG A 360 -19.30 -26.11 -11.58
N GLU A 361 -19.16 -27.32 -11.06
CA GLU A 361 -19.34 -28.58 -11.78
C GLU A 361 -20.75 -28.74 -12.37
N GLU A 362 -21.75 -28.06 -11.77
CA GLU A 362 -23.16 -28.27 -12.09
C GLU A 362 -23.94 -26.99 -12.41
N VAL A 363 -23.47 -25.83 -11.94
CA VAL A 363 -24.12 -24.53 -12.12
C VAL A 363 -23.10 -23.40 -12.36
N VAL A 364 -23.53 -22.33 -13.02
CA VAL A 364 -22.72 -21.13 -13.26
C VAL A 364 -23.13 -19.99 -12.33
N VAL A 365 -24.40 -19.97 -11.91
CA VAL A 365 -24.96 -18.98 -11.00
C VAL A 365 -25.46 -19.66 -9.73
N VAL A 366 -25.21 -19.06 -8.58
CA VAL A 366 -25.71 -19.51 -7.28
C VAL A 366 -26.39 -18.36 -6.53
N LEU A 367 -27.49 -18.66 -5.85
CA LEU A 367 -28.11 -17.73 -4.91
C LEU A 367 -27.66 -18.04 -3.48
N SER A 368 -27.49 -17.01 -2.66
CA SER A 368 -27.10 -17.11 -1.25
C SER A 368 -28.02 -16.30 -0.34
N GLY A 369 -28.14 -16.75 0.92
CA GLY A 369 -28.86 -16.06 1.99
C GLY A 369 -28.09 -14.92 2.65
N GLU A 370 -26.89 -14.60 2.18
CA GLU A 370 -26.10 -13.45 2.66
C GLU A 370 -26.86 -12.13 2.55
N GLY A 371 -26.63 -11.22 3.51
CA GLY A 371 -27.35 -9.95 3.63
C GLY A 371 -28.55 -9.97 4.55
N ALA A 372 -29.06 -11.16 4.91
CA ALA A 372 -30.23 -11.29 5.78
C ALA A 372 -29.95 -10.76 7.20
N ASP A 373 -28.77 -11.06 7.75
CA ASP A 373 -28.40 -10.69 9.11
C ASP A 373 -28.20 -9.14 9.23
N GLU A 374 -27.71 -8.47 8.20
CA GLU A 374 -27.48 -7.02 8.09
C GLU A 374 -28.75 -6.23 7.72
N ALA A 375 -29.70 -6.88 7.04
CA ALA A 375 -31.01 -6.31 6.77
C ALA A 375 -31.95 -6.38 7.99
N LEU A 376 -31.83 -7.45 8.79
CA LEU A 376 -32.83 -7.84 9.79
C LEU A 376 -32.27 -8.11 11.20
N ALA A 377 -31.09 -7.55 11.53
CA ALA A 377 -30.48 -7.63 12.86
C ALA A 377 -30.29 -9.05 13.39
N GLY A 378 -29.63 -9.90 12.59
CA GLY A 378 -29.44 -11.31 12.92
C GLY A 378 -28.24 -11.62 13.82
N TYR A 379 -27.29 -10.69 13.96
CA TYR A 379 -26.12 -10.88 14.82
C TYR A 379 -26.42 -10.63 16.31
N PRO A 380 -25.90 -11.47 17.24
CA PRO A 380 -26.09 -11.27 18.68
C PRO A 380 -25.56 -9.94 19.20
N ILE A 381 -24.54 -9.35 18.54
CA ILE A 381 -23.91 -8.11 18.97
C ILE A 381 -24.88 -6.94 19.00
N TYR A 382 -25.83 -6.85 18.06
CA TYR A 382 -26.86 -5.81 18.05
C TYR A 382 -27.67 -5.79 19.34
N ARG A 383 -28.13 -6.98 19.77
CA ARG A 383 -28.87 -7.14 21.01
C ARG A 383 -28.02 -6.73 22.21
N THR A 384 -26.76 -7.18 22.25
CA THR A 384 -25.84 -6.83 23.32
C THR A 384 -25.67 -5.32 23.42
N MET A 385 -25.46 -4.62 22.30
CA MET A 385 -25.31 -3.17 22.28
C MET A 385 -26.55 -2.41 22.71
N LEU A 386 -27.74 -2.88 22.33
CA LEU A 386 -29.01 -2.29 22.77
C LEU A 386 -29.24 -2.48 24.27
N MET A 387 -28.92 -3.66 24.81
CA MET A 387 -29.00 -3.91 26.25
C MET A 387 -28.07 -2.97 27.02
N LEU A 388 -26.83 -2.78 26.54
CA LEU A 388 -25.90 -1.82 27.14
C LEU A 388 -26.40 -0.37 27.03
N GLU A 389 -27.04 0.00 25.92
CA GLU A 389 -27.61 1.34 25.75
C GLU A 389 -28.77 1.59 26.71
N GLN A 390 -29.62 0.59 26.91
CA GLN A 390 -30.72 0.65 27.88
C GLN A 390 -30.18 0.77 29.31
N LEU A 391 -29.15 -0.02 29.66
CA LEU A 391 -28.50 0.06 30.98
C LEU A 391 -27.85 1.43 31.21
N ARG A 392 -27.11 1.96 30.22
CA ARG A 392 -26.51 3.30 30.27
C ARG A 392 -27.59 4.38 30.45
N SER A 393 -28.66 4.31 29.67
CA SER A 393 -29.77 5.27 29.71
C SER A 393 -30.52 5.22 31.04
N ALA A 394 -30.76 4.03 31.59
CA ALA A 394 -31.47 3.84 32.86
C ALA A 394 -30.63 4.22 34.09
N ALA A 395 -29.32 3.98 34.06
CA ALA A 395 -28.41 4.27 35.17
C ALA A 395 -27.85 5.72 35.17
N GLY A 396 -28.04 6.47 34.08
CA GLY A 396 -27.48 7.81 33.92
C GLY A 396 -25.96 7.86 34.17
N GLY A 397 -25.46 8.98 34.70
CA GLY A 397 -24.03 9.15 35.03
C GLY A 397 -23.51 8.26 36.18
N ALA A 398 -24.38 7.51 36.88
CA ALA A 398 -23.96 6.59 37.94
C ALA A 398 -23.19 5.38 37.37
N MET A 399 -23.51 4.96 36.15
CA MET A 399 -22.78 3.88 35.47
C MET A 399 -21.33 4.27 35.19
N GLU A 400 -21.08 5.51 34.78
CA GLU A 400 -19.73 6.04 34.51
C GLU A 400 -18.85 6.07 35.76
N ARG A 401 -19.45 6.19 36.96
CA ARG A 401 -18.75 6.17 38.25
C ARG A 401 -18.55 4.78 38.83
N THR A 402 -19.52 3.89 38.66
CA THR A 402 -19.54 2.57 39.32
C THR A 402 -18.88 1.46 38.49
N ALA A 403 -18.99 1.50 37.16
CA ALA A 403 -18.42 0.46 36.30
C ALA A 403 -16.89 0.36 36.35
N PRO A 404 -16.09 1.46 36.44
CA PRO A 404 -14.64 1.36 36.61
C PRO A 404 -14.21 0.73 37.95
N LEU A 405 -15.05 0.84 38.99
CA LEU A 405 -14.82 0.19 40.28
C LEU A 405 -15.14 -1.30 40.19
N MET A 406 -16.28 -1.65 39.60
CA MET A 406 -16.70 -3.04 39.37
C MET A 406 -15.77 -3.79 38.41
N SER A 407 -15.19 -3.11 37.42
CA SER A 407 -14.25 -3.69 36.46
C SER A 407 -12.92 -4.10 37.10
N ARG A 408 -12.54 -3.49 38.23
CA ARG A 408 -11.38 -3.87 39.05
C ARG A 408 -11.65 -5.08 39.95
N LEU A 409 -12.92 -5.34 40.27
CA LEU A 409 -13.34 -6.45 41.14
C LEU A 409 -13.58 -7.75 40.36
N THR A 410 -13.69 -7.70 39.03
CA THR A 410 -13.90 -8.90 38.20
C THR A 410 -12.59 -9.43 37.62
N SER A 411 -12.37 -10.74 37.78
CA SER A 411 -11.27 -11.48 37.18
C SER A 411 -11.55 -11.89 35.73
N SER A 412 -12.79 -11.75 35.24
CA SER A 412 -13.18 -12.14 33.88
C SER A 412 -12.89 -11.02 32.88
N PRO A 413 -12.02 -11.23 31.87
CA PRO A 413 -11.74 -10.24 30.83
C PRO A 413 -13.01 -9.84 30.05
N LYS A 414 -13.89 -10.81 29.79
CA LYS A 414 -15.16 -10.58 29.10
C LYS A 414 -16.11 -9.68 29.91
N ALA A 415 -16.24 -9.94 31.21
CA ALA A 415 -17.08 -9.10 32.08
C ALA A 415 -16.50 -7.67 32.19
N ARG A 416 -15.18 -7.55 32.32
CA ARG A 416 -14.47 -6.26 32.35
C ARG A 416 -14.72 -5.45 31.07
N LYS A 417 -14.64 -6.08 29.90
CA LYS A 417 -14.92 -5.47 28.59
C LYS A 417 -16.35 -4.91 28.51
N TYR A 418 -17.37 -5.69 28.87
CA TYR A 418 -18.76 -5.24 28.80
C TYR A 418 -19.12 -4.18 29.84
N LEU A 419 -18.54 -4.23 31.04
CA LEU A 419 -18.66 -3.16 32.04
C LEU A 419 -18.01 -1.86 31.57
N TYR A 420 -16.86 -1.92 30.91
CA TYR A 420 -16.27 -0.73 30.30
C TYR A 420 -17.17 -0.19 29.17
N TRP A 421 -17.64 -1.05 28.28
CA TRP A 421 -18.52 -0.65 27.18
C TRP A 421 -19.86 -0.06 27.64
N SER A 422 -20.38 -0.42 28.81
CA SER A 422 -21.57 0.24 29.37
C SER A 422 -21.33 1.71 29.77
N THR A 423 -20.07 2.14 29.89
CA THR A 423 -19.68 3.53 30.19
C THR A 423 -19.46 4.39 28.95
N LEU A 424 -19.47 3.80 27.75
CA LEU A 424 -19.22 4.53 26.50
C LEU A 424 -20.52 4.78 25.72
N PRO A 425 -20.64 5.91 25.00
CA PRO A 425 -21.69 6.10 23.99
C PRO A 425 -21.71 4.99 22.94
N LEU A 426 -22.84 4.76 22.29
CA LEU A 426 -22.98 3.70 21.29
C LEU A 426 -21.97 3.86 20.14
N GLU A 427 -21.75 5.10 19.68
CA GLU A 427 -20.83 5.43 18.58
C GLU A 427 -19.36 5.14 18.90
N GLU A 428 -18.95 5.22 20.16
CA GLU A 428 -17.57 4.95 20.58
C GLU A 428 -17.30 3.47 20.81
N ARG A 429 -18.34 2.68 21.12
CA ARG A 429 -18.21 1.24 21.43
C ARG A 429 -18.58 0.31 20.27
N TYR A 430 -19.49 0.71 19.38
CA TYR A 430 -19.89 -0.10 18.24
C TYR A 430 -19.01 0.19 17.02
N ARG A 431 -18.19 -0.79 16.64
CA ARG A 431 -17.18 -0.70 15.57
C ARG A 431 -17.49 -1.61 14.37
N GLY A 432 -18.71 -2.12 14.31
CA GLY A 432 -19.15 -3.15 13.38
C GLY A 432 -19.14 -4.55 13.98
N VAL A 433 -19.65 -5.53 13.22
CA VAL A 433 -19.78 -6.93 13.64
C VAL A 433 -18.43 -7.63 13.76
N SER A 434 -17.48 -7.29 12.88
CA SER A 434 -16.12 -7.84 12.86
C SER A 434 -15.14 -6.91 13.58
N CYS A 435 -14.38 -7.45 14.54
CA CYS A 435 -13.20 -6.82 15.14
C CYS A 435 -12.16 -7.90 15.47
N ALA A 436 -10.88 -7.67 15.15
CA ALA A 436 -9.76 -8.47 15.66
C ALA A 436 -9.19 -7.85 16.93
N PHE A 437 -8.20 -6.97 16.79
CA PHE A 437 -7.48 -6.39 17.92
C PHE A 437 -8.28 -5.24 18.55
N VAL A 438 -8.60 -5.34 19.84
CA VAL A 438 -8.94 -4.18 20.67
C VAL A 438 -7.67 -3.47 21.14
N ASP A 439 -7.79 -2.23 21.63
CA ASP A 439 -6.63 -1.37 21.93
C ASP A 439 -5.68 -1.99 22.97
N GLU A 440 -6.23 -2.75 23.92
CA GLU A 440 -5.48 -3.56 24.90
C GLU A 440 -4.61 -4.63 24.20
N GLU A 441 -5.09 -5.25 23.13
CA GLU A 441 -4.37 -6.29 22.39
C GLU A 441 -3.33 -5.69 21.42
N LYS A 442 -3.61 -4.52 20.85
CA LYS A 442 -2.58 -3.73 20.14
C LYS A 442 -1.43 -3.34 21.07
N SER A 443 -1.69 -3.10 22.35
CA SER A 443 -0.63 -2.83 23.33
C SER A 443 0.25 -4.04 23.59
N ILE A 444 -0.31 -5.26 23.56
CA ILE A 444 0.47 -6.51 23.64
C ILE A 444 1.49 -6.55 22.52
N LEU A 445 1.09 -6.28 21.27
CA LEU A 445 1.98 -6.22 20.11
C LEU A 445 3.06 -5.14 20.18
N ARG A 446 2.90 -4.11 21.01
CA ARG A 446 3.88 -3.02 21.18
C ARG A 446 4.87 -3.28 22.33
N GLY A 447 4.70 -4.37 23.07
CA GLY A 447 5.57 -4.72 24.21
C GLY A 447 5.30 -3.90 25.46
N ASP A 448 4.25 -3.08 25.49
CA ASP A 448 3.89 -2.27 26.65
C ASP A 448 3.20 -3.15 27.71
N SER A 449 3.79 -3.23 28.89
CA SER A 449 3.19 -3.89 30.05
C SER A 449 2.00 -3.08 30.55
N LEU A 450 0.78 -3.57 30.28
CA LEU A 450 -0.48 -3.16 30.91
C LEU A 450 -0.74 -1.65 30.88
N VAL A 451 -0.90 -1.08 29.68
CA VAL A 451 -1.57 0.22 29.55
C VAL A 451 -3.06 0.01 29.86
N ALA A 452 -3.60 0.75 30.84
CA ALA A 452 -5.02 0.77 31.14
C ALA A 452 -5.84 1.02 29.85
N PRO A 453 -7.00 0.36 29.64
CA PRO A 453 -7.73 0.40 28.38
C PRO A 453 -8.10 1.85 28.04
N ARG A 454 -7.33 2.49 27.16
CA ARG A 454 -7.55 3.88 26.78
C ARG A 454 -7.27 4.10 25.30
N LYS A 455 -8.35 4.56 24.67
CA LYS A 455 -8.52 5.12 23.32
C LYS A 455 -8.36 4.12 22.18
N VAL A 456 -9.52 3.89 21.54
CA VAL A 456 -9.66 3.36 20.17
C VAL A 456 -8.63 4.02 19.27
N SER A 457 -8.12 3.31 18.25
CA SER A 457 -7.42 3.96 17.14
C SER A 457 -8.21 5.20 16.72
N ALA A 458 -7.64 6.38 16.95
CA ALA A 458 -8.31 7.65 16.69
C ALA A 458 -8.76 7.73 15.22
N ARG A 459 -7.95 7.18 14.30
CA ARG A 459 -8.25 7.09 12.87
C ARG A 459 -9.49 6.25 12.57
N LEU A 460 -9.68 5.11 13.25
CA LEU A 460 -10.89 4.30 13.10
C LEU A 460 -12.13 5.08 13.53
N LEU A 461 -12.08 5.74 14.70
CA LEU A 461 -13.20 6.55 15.17
C LEU A 461 -13.51 7.71 14.22
N GLU A 462 -12.49 8.42 13.74
CA GLU A 462 -12.64 9.51 12.78
C GLU A 462 -13.34 9.05 11.49
N ARG A 463 -12.98 7.87 10.96
CA ARG A 463 -13.66 7.29 9.78
C ARG A 463 -15.10 6.89 10.06
N LEU A 464 -15.36 6.21 11.17
CA LEU A 464 -16.72 5.78 11.50
C LEU A 464 -17.61 6.98 11.86
N ALA A 465 -17.07 8.06 12.44
CA ALA A 465 -17.82 9.24 12.86
C ALA A 465 -18.59 9.90 11.71
N VAL A 466 -18.01 9.95 10.50
CA VAL A 466 -18.69 10.48 9.31
C VAL A 466 -19.95 9.66 8.99
N HIS A 467 -19.87 8.33 9.07
CA HIS A 467 -21.02 7.47 8.84
C HIS A 467 -22.04 7.54 9.99
N TRP A 468 -21.59 7.66 11.24
CA TRP A 468 -22.46 7.82 12.40
C TRP A 468 -23.25 9.12 12.38
N ALA A 469 -22.63 10.24 11.97
CA ALA A 469 -23.29 11.53 11.85
C ALA A 469 -24.46 11.49 10.86
N GLU A 470 -24.31 10.75 9.74
CA GLU A 470 -25.38 10.58 8.76
C GLU A 470 -26.57 9.72 9.23
N THR A 471 -26.46 9.09 10.41
CA THR A 471 -27.53 8.28 11.03
C THR A 471 -28.19 8.98 12.22
N GLU A 472 -27.85 10.25 12.46
CA GLU A 472 -28.43 11.04 13.54
C GLU A 472 -29.96 11.08 13.45
N GLY A 473 -30.63 10.95 14.60
CA GLY A 473 -32.10 10.87 14.69
C GLY A 473 -32.69 9.47 14.46
N LEU A 474 -31.91 8.49 14.00
CA LEU A 474 -32.39 7.11 13.86
C LEU A 474 -32.37 6.33 15.19
N PRO A 475 -33.25 5.33 15.37
CA PRO A 475 -33.18 4.43 16.51
C PRO A 475 -31.81 3.73 16.60
N PRO A 476 -31.29 3.43 17.80
CA PRO A 476 -29.96 2.82 17.99
C PRO A 476 -29.68 1.57 17.14
N LEU A 477 -30.69 0.72 16.92
CA LEU A 477 -30.53 -0.46 16.07
C LEU A 477 -30.29 -0.08 14.60
N GLU A 478 -31.05 0.87 14.07
CA GLU A 478 -30.93 1.31 12.67
C GLU A 478 -29.59 1.98 12.41
N ARG A 479 -29.07 2.73 13.39
CA ARG A 479 -27.73 3.33 13.29
C ARG A 479 -26.65 2.25 13.13
N MET A 480 -26.71 1.18 13.93
CA MET A 480 -25.77 0.05 13.80
C MET A 480 -25.93 -0.68 12.46
N LEU A 481 -27.16 -0.98 12.03
CA LEU A 481 -27.42 -1.66 10.76
C LEU A 481 -26.98 -0.84 9.54
N GLU A 482 -27.18 0.48 9.57
CA GLU A 482 -26.73 1.37 8.49
C GLU A 482 -25.20 1.52 8.49
N LEU A 483 -24.54 1.53 9.65
CA LEU A 483 -23.08 1.51 9.72
C LEU A 483 -22.52 0.23 9.07
N ASP A 484 -23.02 -0.94 9.46
CA ASP A 484 -22.55 -2.21 8.91
C ASP A 484 -22.81 -2.32 7.42
N ARG A 485 -23.96 -1.86 6.94
CA ARG A 485 -24.31 -1.82 5.52
C ARG A 485 -23.33 -1.00 4.68
N ARG A 486 -22.70 0.02 5.28
CA ARG A 486 -21.80 0.95 4.59
C ARG A 486 -20.33 0.59 4.71
N VAL A 487 -19.93 -0.01 5.82
CA VAL A 487 -18.52 -0.24 6.14
C VAL A 487 -18.19 -1.72 6.08
N TRP A 488 -18.90 -2.56 6.84
CA TRP A 488 -18.55 -3.97 7.00
C TRP A 488 -19.04 -4.86 5.86
N LEU A 489 -20.32 -4.74 5.50
CA LEU A 489 -20.95 -5.53 4.43
C LEU A 489 -20.20 -5.45 3.09
N PRO A 490 -19.87 -4.27 2.53
CA PRO A 490 -19.23 -4.18 1.22
C PRO A 490 -17.76 -4.63 1.20
N ASP A 491 -17.03 -4.49 2.30
CA ASP A 491 -15.57 -4.64 2.35
C ASP A 491 -15.07 -5.88 3.11
N ASP A 492 -15.98 -6.66 3.70
CA ASP A 492 -15.69 -7.99 4.24
C ASP A 492 -16.57 -9.05 3.55
N LEU A 493 -17.88 -9.02 3.79
CA LEU A 493 -18.78 -10.08 3.33
C LEU A 493 -18.93 -10.13 1.81
N LEU A 494 -19.29 -9.02 1.17
CA LEU A 494 -19.56 -9.00 -0.26
C LEU A 494 -18.31 -9.13 -1.12
N VAL A 495 -17.17 -8.60 -0.65
CA VAL A 495 -15.90 -8.80 -1.35
C VAL A 495 -15.44 -10.25 -1.24
N LYS A 496 -15.56 -10.90 -0.07
CA LYS A 496 -15.34 -12.35 0.07
C LYS A 496 -16.24 -13.12 -0.89
N ALA A 497 -17.53 -12.79 -0.88
CA ALA A 497 -18.52 -13.50 -1.68
C ALA A 497 -18.20 -13.41 -3.17
N ASP A 498 -17.86 -12.22 -3.65
CA ASP A 498 -17.45 -11.99 -5.03
C ASP A 498 -16.10 -12.66 -5.36
N LYS A 499 -15.03 -12.40 -4.61
CA LYS A 499 -13.69 -12.90 -4.93
C LYS A 499 -13.58 -14.42 -4.87
N MET A 500 -14.18 -15.06 -3.86
CA MET A 500 -14.05 -16.51 -3.67
C MET A 500 -14.93 -17.32 -4.61
N THR A 501 -16.12 -16.83 -4.97
CA THR A 501 -16.97 -17.50 -5.97
C THR A 501 -16.42 -17.30 -7.37
N MET A 502 -15.86 -16.12 -7.66
CA MET A 502 -15.24 -15.83 -8.95
C MET A 502 -13.87 -16.46 -9.14
N ALA A 503 -13.17 -16.85 -8.08
CA ALA A 503 -11.99 -17.71 -8.16
C ALA A 503 -12.30 -19.05 -8.86
N THR A 504 -13.57 -19.48 -8.85
CA THR A 504 -14.06 -20.70 -9.52
C THR A 504 -15.03 -20.39 -10.66
N SER A 505 -15.05 -19.16 -11.16
CA SER A 505 -15.95 -18.71 -12.23
C SER A 505 -17.44 -18.97 -11.95
N VAL A 506 -17.88 -18.81 -10.69
CA VAL A 506 -19.29 -18.94 -10.27
C VAL A 506 -19.81 -17.58 -9.84
N GLU A 507 -20.94 -17.16 -10.40
CA GLU A 507 -21.59 -15.92 -9.99
C GLU A 507 -22.51 -16.12 -8.79
N LEU A 508 -22.23 -15.41 -7.69
CA LEU A 508 -23.11 -15.40 -6.52
C LEU A 508 -24.05 -14.19 -6.51
N ARG A 509 -25.34 -14.46 -6.25
CA ARG A 509 -26.44 -13.49 -6.16
C ARG A 509 -27.08 -13.51 -4.78
N VAL A 510 -27.40 -12.32 -4.26
CA VAL A 510 -27.87 -12.12 -2.87
C VAL A 510 -29.24 -11.41 -2.84
N PRO A 511 -30.37 -12.16 -2.80
CA PRO A 511 -31.72 -11.60 -2.81
C PRO A 511 -32.05 -10.66 -1.66
N PHE A 512 -31.56 -10.95 -0.44
CA PHE A 512 -31.78 -10.09 0.72
C PHE A 512 -31.22 -8.67 0.57
N LEU A 513 -30.27 -8.48 -0.36
CA LEU A 513 -29.65 -7.20 -0.67
C LEU A 513 -30.23 -6.55 -1.94
N ASP A 514 -31.50 -6.83 -2.26
CA ASP A 514 -32.26 -6.00 -3.17
C ASP A 514 -32.49 -4.63 -2.53
N HIS A 515 -32.08 -3.56 -3.21
CA HIS A 515 -32.17 -2.21 -2.65
C HIS A 515 -33.62 -1.82 -2.32
N ARG A 516 -34.61 -2.31 -3.08
CA ARG A 516 -36.04 -2.07 -2.82
C ARG A 516 -36.49 -2.79 -1.56
N LEU A 517 -35.97 -4.00 -1.31
CA LEU A 517 -36.22 -4.74 -0.07
C LEU A 517 -35.54 -4.04 1.12
N ILE A 518 -34.32 -3.55 0.96
CA ILE A 518 -33.60 -2.79 2.00
C ILE A 518 -34.34 -1.50 2.36
N GLU A 519 -34.74 -0.71 1.37
CA GLU A 519 -35.51 0.52 1.58
C GLU A 519 -36.87 0.25 2.23
N TRP A 520 -37.51 -0.88 1.90
CA TRP A 520 -38.74 -1.30 2.56
C TRP A 520 -38.48 -1.73 4.02
N CYS A 521 -37.43 -2.51 4.26
CA CYS A 521 -37.00 -2.92 5.60
C CYS A 521 -36.64 -1.72 6.48
N ALA A 522 -36.13 -0.62 5.92
CA ALA A 522 -35.88 0.63 6.62
C ALA A 522 -37.16 1.28 7.17
N ARG A 523 -38.35 0.94 6.64
CA ARG A 523 -39.67 1.44 7.10
C ARG A 523 -40.30 0.62 8.22
N LEU A 524 -39.69 -0.53 8.56
CA LEU A 524 -40.24 -1.43 9.56
C LEU A 524 -40.01 -0.92 10.98
N PRO A 525 -40.98 -1.11 11.90
CA PRO A 525 -40.71 -1.02 13.32
C PRO A 525 -39.52 -1.88 13.73
N THR A 526 -38.61 -1.35 14.54
CA THR A 526 -37.39 -2.03 15.02
C THR A 526 -37.69 -3.41 15.64
N ARG A 527 -38.84 -3.53 16.32
CA ARG A 527 -39.36 -4.78 16.92
C ARG A 527 -39.59 -5.94 15.92
N LEU A 528 -39.71 -5.65 14.62
CA LEU A 528 -39.83 -6.67 13.57
C LEU A 528 -38.46 -7.19 13.10
N LYS A 529 -37.39 -6.42 13.31
CA LYS A 529 -36.02 -6.87 13.07
C LYS A 529 -35.52 -7.64 14.29
N LEU A 530 -35.68 -7.08 15.48
CA LEU A 530 -35.24 -7.66 16.75
C LEU A 530 -36.35 -7.60 17.82
N ARG A 531 -36.79 -8.76 18.31
CA ARG A 531 -37.78 -8.88 19.40
C ARG A 531 -37.23 -9.72 20.54
N GLY A 532 -37.02 -9.09 21.69
CA GLY A 532 -36.44 -9.75 22.86
C GLY A 532 -35.05 -10.32 22.56
N ARG A 533 -34.91 -11.65 22.63
CA ARG A 533 -33.64 -12.35 22.31
C ARG A 533 -33.52 -12.77 20.83
N SER A 534 -34.56 -12.58 20.04
CA SER A 534 -34.69 -13.13 18.69
C SER A 534 -34.52 -12.06 17.61
N GLY A 535 -33.39 -12.12 16.89
CA GLY A 535 -33.17 -11.37 15.64
C GLY A 535 -33.89 -12.01 14.45
N LYS A 536 -33.98 -11.26 13.35
CA LYS A 536 -34.68 -11.65 12.11
C LYS A 536 -36.13 -12.05 12.35
N TRP A 537 -36.80 -11.34 13.26
CA TRP A 537 -38.12 -11.74 13.74
C TRP A 537 -39.14 -11.81 12.59
N ILE A 538 -39.15 -10.83 11.68
CA ILE A 538 -40.05 -10.80 10.53
C ILE A 538 -39.84 -11.97 9.59
N LEU A 539 -38.59 -12.34 9.30
CA LEU A 539 -38.27 -13.50 8.46
C LEU A 539 -38.72 -14.80 9.15
N ARG A 540 -38.51 -14.94 10.46
CA ARG A 540 -39.00 -16.11 11.23
C ARG A 540 -40.51 -16.21 11.18
N LYS A 541 -41.21 -15.10 11.40
CA LYS A 541 -42.67 -15.03 11.36
C LYS A 541 -43.20 -15.36 9.97
N ALA A 542 -42.59 -14.80 8.93
CA ALA A 542 -42.94 -15.07 7.54
C ALA A 542 -42.69 -16.54 7.14
N ALA A 543 -41.60 -17.13 7.62
CA ALA A 543 -41.20 -18.49 7.29
C ALA A 543 -41.91 -19.59 8.11
N PHE A 544 -42.50 -19.27 9.27
CA PHE A 544 -42.96 -20.26 10.26
C PHE A 544 -43.90 -21.34 9.68
N GLU A 545 -44.83 -20.96 8.81
CA GLU A 545 -45.78 -21.90 8.17
C GLU A 545 -45.35 -22.31 6.76
N ARG A 546 -44.27 -21.73 6.25
CA ARG A 546 -43.83 -21.86 4.84
C ARG A 546 -42.57 -22.70 4.68
N LEU A 547 -41.80 -22.87 5.74
CA LEU A 547 -40.59 -23.71 5.76
C LEU A 547 -40.78 -24.91 6.69
N PRO A 548 -40.15 -26.05 6.38
CA PRO A 548 -40.10 -27.18 7.29
C PRO A 548 -39.53 -26.79 8.67
N PRO A 549 -40.02 -27.37 9.78
CA PRO A 549 -39.53 -27.08 11.13
C PRO A 549 -38.00 -27.18 11.27
N GLU A 550 -37.37 -28.07 10.51
CA GLU A 550 -35.91 -28.27 10.42
C GLU A 550 -35.15 -26.97 10.08
N CYS A 551 -35.77 -26.05 9.33
CA CYS A 551 -35.17 -24.76 8.94
C CYS A 551 -35.16 -23.73 10.07
N THR A 552 -36.01 -23.91 11.09
CA THR A 552 -36.24 -22.94 12.16
C THR A 552 -35.69 -23.40 13.51
N ALA A 553 -35.16 -24.62 13.58
CA ALA A 553 -34.65 -25.25 14.80
C ALA A 553 -33.60 -24.37 15.52
N PRO A 554 -33.67 -24.25 16.87
CA PRO A 554 -32.67 -23.55 17.66
C PRO A 554 -31.29 -24.22 17.53
N GLY A 555 -30.21 -23.42 17.53
CA GLY A 555 -28.83 -23.95 17.53
C GLY A 555 -27.97 -23.59 16.32
N LYS A 556 -28.35 -22.57 15.52
CA LYS A 556 -27.56 -22.02 14.39
C LYS A 556 -26.05 -22.07 14.69
N ARG A 557 -25.34 -23.02 14.08
CA ARG A 557 -23.92 -22.87 13.78
C ARG A 557 -23.88 -22.30 12.37
N GLY A 558 -23.31 -21.11 12.20
CA GLY A 558 -23.23 -20.49 10.89
C GLY A 558 -22.22 -21.22 10.02
N PHE A 559 -21.71 -20.54 9.00
CA PHE A 559 -20.49 -20.91 8.27
C PHE A 559 -19.24 -20.83 9.18
N THR A 560 -19.30 -21.41 10.38
CA THR A 560 -18.34 -21.20 11.46
C THR A 560 -17.18 -22.15 11.28
N VAL A 561 -16.08 -21.61 10.77
CA VAL A 561 -14.85 -22.37 10.54
C VAL A 561 -14.21 -22.73 11.89
N PRO A 562 -13.82 -23.99 12.12
CA PRO A 562 -13.24 -24.43 13.40
C PRO A 562 -11.76 -24.02 13.57
N VAL A 563 -11.40 -22.81 13.12
CA VAL A 563 -10.02 -22.29 13.17
C VAL A 563 -9.42 -22.28 14.57
N SER A 564 -10.25 -22.11 15.61
CA SER A 564 -9.74 -22.16 16.99
C SER A 564 -9.18 -23.53 17.38
N GLY A 565 -9.82 -24.62 16.94
CA GLY A 565 -9.32 -25.97 17.18
C GLY A 565 -8.05 -26.21 16.36
N TRP A 566 -8.12 -25.87 15.07
CA TRP A 566 -7.01 -26.03 14.14
C TRP A 566 -5.75 -25.28 14.59
N PHE A 567 -5.84 -24.04 15.07
CA PHE A 567 -4.69 -23.25 15.51
C PHE A 567 -4.11 -23.70 16.86
N ARG A 568 -4.85 -24.48 17.66
CA ARG A 568 -4.32 -25.15 18.86
C ARG A 568 -3.67 -26.50 18.52
N GLY A 569 -4.18 -27.17 17.49
CA GLY A 569 -3.75 -28.48 17.02
C GLY A 569 -2.99 -28.42 15.69
N GLN A 570 -3.63 -28.88 14.61
CA GLN A 570 -3.00 -29.23 13.33
C GLN A 570 -2.23 -28.08 12.67
N LEU A 571 -2.69 -26.84 12.85
CA LEU A 571 -2.15 -25.65 12.20
C LEU A 571 -1.29 -24.78 13.12
N HIS A 572 -1.04 -25.22 14.36
CA HIS A 572 -0.25 -24.44 15.31
C HIS A 572 1.19 -24.20 14.83
N GLU A 573 1.89 -25.28 14.42
CA GLU A 573 3.29 -25.16 14.00
C GLU A 573 3.44 -24.37 12.69
N PRO A 574 2.66 -24.60 11.61
CA PRO A 574 2.75 -23.79 10.40
C PRO A 574 2.48 -22.30 10.63
N LEU A 575 1.50 -21.97 11.48
CA LEU A 575 1.22 -20.61 11.91
C LEU A 575 2.41 -20.00 12.66
N ARG A 576 2.95 -20.75 13.63
CA ARG A 576 4.11 -20.32 14.45
C ARG A 576 5.35 -20.09 13.59
N GLU A 577 5.67 -21.01 12.69
CA GLU A 577 6.79 -20.90 11.75
C GLU A 577 6.63 -19.66 10.87
N THR A 578 5.44 -19.42 10.31
CA THR A 578 5.19 -18.27 9.45
C THR A 578 5.39 -16.93 10.19
N LEU A 579 4.84 -16.80 11.41
CA LEU A 579 4.89 -15.55 12.16
C LEU A 579 6.22 -15.29 12.86
N LEU A 580 6.99 -16.33 13.19
CA LEU A 580 8.28 -16.22 13.89
C LEU A 580 9.50 -16.40 12.96
N ASP A 581 9.28 -16.56 11.66
CA ASP A 581 10.34 -16.61 10.66
C ASP A 581 11.29 -15.40 10.77
N ARG A 582 12.56 -15.56 10.38
CA ARG A 582 13.57 -14.50 10.51
C ARG A 582 13.25 -13.25 9.70
N ASP A 583 12.64 -13.44 8.54
CA ASP A 583 12.31 -12.36 7.61
C ASP A 583 10.82 -11.97 7.70
N ALA A 584 10.09 -12.47 8.71
CA ALA A 584 8.68 -12.16 8.88
C ALA A 584 8.44 -10.69 9.22
N PHE A 585 7.53 -10.06 8.48
CA PHE A 585 7.07 -8.69 8.75
C PHE A 585 6.53 -8.57 10.17
N ALA A 586 5.66 -9.52 10.58
CA ALA A 586 5.04 -9.47 11.89
C ALA A 586 6.09 -9.47 13.01
N ARG A 587 7.14 -10.30 12.87
CA ARG A 587 8.25 -10.38 13.82
C ARG A 587 9.07 -9.10 13.85
N ALA A 588 9.43 -8.55 12.69
CA ALA A 588 10.17 -7.30 12.61
C ALA A 588 9.38 -6.12 13.21
N ARG A 589 8.06 -6.08 12.96
CA ARG A 589 7.18 -4.98 13.33
C ARG A 589 6.72 -4.98 14.79
N PHE A 590 6.46 -6.16 15.35
CA PHE A 590 5.88 -6.32 16.70
C PHE A 590 6.82 -6.99 17.70
N GLY A 591 7.95 -7.53 17.22
CA GLY A 591 8.91 -8.25 18.05
C GLY A 591 8.49 -9.70 18.34
N GLN A 592 9.48 -10.54 18.64
CA GLN A 592 9.27 -11.97 18.84
C GLN A 592 8.45 -12.30 20.10
N LYS A 593 8.76 -11.67 21.24
CA LYS A 593 8.12 -12.00 22.54
C LYS A 593 6.60 -11.75 22.53
N PRO A 594 6.08 -10.61 22.01
CA PRO A 594 4.64 -10.41 21.89
C PRO A 594 3.93 -11.48 21.04
N LEU A 595 4.54 -11.90 19.94
CA LEU A 595 3.97 -12.92 19.05
C LEU A 595 3.95 -14.30 19.72
N GLU A 596 5.05 -14.70 20.37
CA GLU A 596 5.12 -15.94 21.15
C GLU A 596 4.03 -15.97 22.22
N ARG A 597 3.80 -14.86 22.92
CA ARG A 597 2.72 -14.76 23.91
C ARG A 597 1.34 -14.98 23.30
N LEU A 598 1.03 -14.39 22.13
CA LEU A 598 -0.26 -14.59 21.46
C LEU A 598 -0.46 -16.05 21.04
N LEU A 599 0.59 -16.68 20.49
CA LEU A 599 0.59 -18.08 20.10
C LEU A 599 0.39 -19.01 21.31
N ASP A 600 1.11 -18.75 22.40
CA ASP A 600 1.05 -19.56 23.62
C ASP A 600 -0.27 -19.39 24.38
N ASP A 601 -0.78 -18.15 24.50
CA ASP A 601 -2.08 -17.86 25.11
C ASP A 601 -3.19 -18.65 24.40
N HIS A 602 -3.12 -18.75 23.07
CA HIS A 602 -4.07 -19.52 22.29
C HIS A 602 -3.91 -21.02 22.45
N LYS A 603 -2.68 -21.52 22.28
CA LYS A 603 -2.34 -22.94 22.35
C LYS A 603 -2.79 -23.56 23.67
N HIS A 604 -2.52 -22.88 24.78
CA HIS A 604 -2.82 -23.36 26.13
C HIS A 604 -4.24 -23.01 26.61
N GLY A 605 -5.07 -22.38 25.76
CA GLY A 605 -6.46 -22.04 26.10
C GLY A 605 -6.62 -20.93 27.14
N VAL A 606 -5.58 -20.11 27.37
CA VAL A 606 -5.62 -18.93 28.26
C VAL A 606 -6.60 -17.90 27.69
N SER A 607 -6.56 -17.66 26.38
CA SER A 607 -7.51 -16.83 25.65
C SER A 607 -7.68 -17.33 24.22
N ASP A 608 -8.89 -17.22 23.67
CA ASP A 608 -9.12 -17.47 22.24
C ASP A 608 -8.60 -16.27 21.43
N ARG A 609 -7.50 -16.46 20.70
CA ARG A 609 -6.78 -15.46 19.87
C ARG A 609 -6.87 -15.75 18.37
N LYS A 610 -7.83 -16.57 17.95
CA LYS A 610 -7.92 -17.06 16.56
C LYS A 610 -8.03 -15.93 15.54
N GLU A 611 -8.72 -14.84 15.89
CA GLU A 611 -8.97 -13.73 14.98
C GLU A 611 -7.69 -12.90 14.77
N GLU A 612 -6.97 -12.62 15.86
CA GLU A 612 -5.67 -11.94 15.86
C GLU A 612 -4.62 -12.73 15.10
N LEU A 613 -4.51 -14.03 15.39
CA LEU A 613 -3.55 -14.93 14.75
C LEU A 613 -3.84 -15.11 13.26
N PHE A 614 -5.11 -15.27 12.87
CA PHE A 614 -5.47 -15.36 11.46
C PHE A 614 -5.20 -14.06 10.72
N ALA A 615 -5.48 -12.91 11.33
CA ALA A 615 -5.19 -11.60 10.76
C ALA A 615 -3.68 -11.41 10.49
N LEU A 616 -2.83 -11.79 11.44
CA LEU A 616 -1.38 -11.73 11.24
C LEU A 616 -0.90 -12.71 10.17
N TRP A 617 -1.46 -13.92 10.11
CA TRP A 617 -1.07 -14.92 9.11
C TRP A 617 -1.44 -14.48 7.69
N VAL A 618 -2.66 -13.99 7.49
CA VAL A 618 -3.13 -13.47 6.19
C VAL A 618 -2.30 -12.27 5.76
N LEU A 619 -1.97 -11.36 6.68
CA LEU A 619 -1.13 -10.19 6.39
C LEU A 619 0.27 -10.62 5.90
N GLU A 620 0.93 -11.52 6.64
CA GLU A 620 2.26 -12.02 6.30
C GLU A 620 2.28 -12.68 4.92
N LEU A 621 1.30 -13.55 4.64
CA LEU A 621 1.17 -14.20 3.34
C LEU A 621 0.88 -13.20 2.21
N TRP A 622 0.03 -12.21 2.46
CA TRP A 622 -0.31 -11.18 1.47
C TRP A 622 0.90 -10.29 1.11
N LEU A 623 1.66 -9.83 2.11
CA LEU A 623 2.88 -9.05 1.90
C LEU A 623 3.89 -9.79 1.01
N ARG A 624 4.11 -11.09 1.29
CA ARG A 624 4.99 -11.96 0.50
C ARG A 624 4.44 -12.17 -0.92
N GLN A 625 3.15 -12.47 -1.06
CA GLN A 625 2.50 -12.77 -2.34
C GLN A 625 2.57 -11.58 -3.32
N HIS A 626 2.37 -10.36 -2.82
CA HIS A 626 2.30 -9.16 -3.65
C HIS A 626 3.59 -8.33 -3.65
N LYS A 627 4.61 -8.74 -2.89
CA LYS A 627 5.89 -8.04 -2.74
C LYS A 627 5.70 -6.58 -2.33
N VAL A 628 4.91 -6.37 -1.29
CA VAL A 628 4.54 -5.03 -0.81
C VAL A 628 5.66 -4.52 0.09
N GLY A 629 6.24 -3.38 -0.26
CA GLY A 629 7.23 -2.67 0.56
C GLY A 629 6.57 -1.75 1.60
N PHE A 630 7.35 -1.22 2.53
CA PHE A 630 6.89 -0.17 3.44
C PHE A 630 6.93 1.20 2.75
N SER A 631 5.93 2.05 2.97
CA SER A 631 5.96 3.47 2.61
C SER A 631 6.06 4.33 3.86
N GLU A 632 6.97 5.32 3.85
CA GLU A 632 7.04 6.39 4.87
C GLU A 632 6.00 7.51 4.60
N GLU A 633 5.30 7.48 3.45
CA GLU A 633 4.30 8.47 3.03
C GLU A 633 2.96 7.81 2.64
N ALA A 634 2.03 7.72 3.60
CA ALA A 634 0.63 7.42 3.29
C ALA A 634 -0.02 8.66 2.64
N PRO A 635 -0.78 8.54 1.54
CA PRO A 635 -1.42 9.69 0.92
C PRO A 635 -2.51 10.26 1.83
N GLN A 636 -2.34 11.52 2.24
CA GLN A 636 -3.44 12.31 2.78
C GLN A 636 -4.51 12.46 1.69
N MET A 637 -5.64 11.77 1.88
CA MET A 637 -6.84 11.95 1.07
C MET A 637 -7.14 13.45 0.91
N GLN A 638 -7.04 13.96 -0.31
CA GLN A 638 -7.44 15.30 -0.70
C GLN A 638 -8.97 15.46 -0.53
N GLY A 639 -9.40 15.66 0.72
CA GLY A 639 -10.68 16.29 1.05
C GLY A 639 -10.51 17.80 0.89
N LYS A 640 -11.14 18.36 -0.14
CA LYS A 640 -11.20 19.82 -0.36
C LYS A 640 -11.56 20.57 0.92
N ARG A 641 -10.59 21.31 1.47
CA ARG A 641 -10.82 22.66 1.97
C ARG A 641 -10.00 23.61 1.09
N ARG A 642 -10.68 24.46 0.32
CA ARG A 642 -10.11 25.70 -0.24
C ARG A 642 -10.71 26.87 0.55
N PRO A 643 -10.05 28.03 0.66
CA PRO A 643 -8.61 28.24 0.75
C PRO A 643 -8.26 29.06 2.01
N ARG A 644 -7.03 28.92 2.51
CA ARG A 644 -6.29 30.08 3.00
C ARG A 644 -4.88 29.92 2.46
N ALA A 645 -4.53 30.73 1.47
CA ALA A 645 -3.13 30.97 1.16
C ALA A 645 -2.48 31.55 2.42
N MET A 646 -1.25 31.13 2.72
CA MET A 646 -0.08 31.97 3.00
C MET A 646 1.13 31.03 3.22
N SER A 647 2.12 31.22 2.34
CA SER A 647 3.54 30.80 2.30
C SER A 647 4.20 30.11 3.49
N GLY A 648 4.99 29.06 3.17
CA GLY A 648 6.03 28.47 4.03
C GLY A 648 6.89 27.42 3.29
N GLY A 649 7.46 27.75 2.12
CA GLY A 649 8.33 26.84 1.36
C GLY A 649 9.83 27.05 1.64
N LEU A 650 10.70 26.14 1.18
CA LEU A 650 12.17 26.33 1.23
C LEU A 650 12.62 27.43 0.24
N LYS A 651 11.92 27.59 -0.88
CA LYS A 651 12.24 28.57 -1.94
C LYS A 651 12.27 30.00 -1.41
N GLY A 652 13.34 30.72 -1.74
CA GLY A 652 13.58 32.10 -1.33
C GLY A 652 14.13 32.24 0.09
N ARG A 653 14.48 31.13 0.76
CA ARG A 653 15.13 31.17 2.08
C ARG A 653 16.64 31.26 1.96
N ASP A 654 17.26 31.66 3.07
CA ASP A 654 18.71 31.74 3.20
C ASP A 654 19.25 30.47 3.85
N ILE A 655 20.26 29.85 3.24
CA ILE A 655 20.83 28.58 3.69
C ILE A 655 22.27 28.82 4.15
N VAL A 656 22.58 28.44 5.39
CA VAL A 656 23.97 28.37 5.87
C VAL A 656 24.44 26.93 5.80
N CYS A 657 25.29 26.62 4.82
CA CYS A 657 25.76 25.26 4.52
C CYS A 657 27.15 25.00 5.12
N PHE A 658 27.27 24.01 6.00
CA PHE A 658 28.56 23.60 6.59
C PHE A 658 29.14 22.38 5.88
N SER A 659 30.28 22.55 5.21
CA SER A 659 30.79 21.52 4.30
C SER A 659 32.32 21.62 4.07
N ASN A 660 32.92 20.69 3.34
CA ASN A 660 34.35 20.74 2.99
C ASN A 660 34.71 22.01 2.20
N ASP A 661 36.02 22.26 2.06
CA ASP A 661 36.56 23.41 1.33
C ASP A 661 36.01 23.46 -0.12
N TRP A 662 35.33 24.56 -0.50
CA TRP A 662 34.70 24.73 -1.82
C TRP A 662 35.67 24.60 -3.00
N ASP A 663 36.88 25.14 -2.83
CA ASP A 663 37.94 25.14 -3.86
C ASP A 663 38.62 23.75 -4.00
N GLY A 664 38.01 22.68 -3.46
CA GLY A 664 38.48 21.29 -3.47
C GLY A 664 37.90 20.42 -4.59
N ASP A 665 37.85 19.10 -4.36
CA ASP A 665 37.28 18.15 -5.32
C ASP A 665 35.75 18.31 -5.42
N PRO A 666 35.15 18.11 -6.61
CA PRO A 666 33.69 18.08 -6.74
C PRO A 666 33.10 16.97 -5.86
N LEU A 667 32.09 17.33 -5.06
CA LEU A 667 31.43 16.42 -4.12
C LEU A 667 29.92 16.51 -4.31
N SER A 668 29.20 15.45 -3.92
CA SER A 668 27.72 15.35 -3.96
C SER A 668 27.02 16.61 -3.42
N LYS A 669 27.45 17.08 -2.26
CA LYS A 669 26.99 18.33 -1.62
C LYS A 669 27.14 19.61 -2.45
N MET A 670 28.09 19.68 -3.38
CA MET A 670 28.18 20.82 -4.30
C MET A 670 27.07 20.77 -5.36
N HIS A 671 26.69 19.59 -5.86
CA HIS A 671 25.57 19.45 -6.77
C HIS A 671 24.26 19.86 -6.09
N ILE A 672 24.02 19.34 -4.88
CA ILE A 672 22.85 19.67 -4.06
C ILE A 672 22.74 21.19 -3.87
N MET A 673 23.81 21.84 -3.40
CA MET A 673 23.76 23.28 -3.11
C MET A 673 23.68 24.15 -4.37
N LYS A 674 24.23 23.72 -5.51
CA LYS A 674 24.05 24.44 -6.77
C LYS A 674 22.62 24.39 -7.28
N ILE A 675 21.92 23.27 -7.10
CA ILE A 675 20.50 23.16 -7.47
C ILE A 675 19.65 24.00 -6.52
N LEU A 676 19.86 23.90 -5.21
CA LEU A 676 19.16 24.73 -4.22
C LEU A 676 19.42 26.23 -4.45
N ALA A 677 20.63 26.63 -4.84
CA ALA A 677 20.99 28.02 -5.12
C ALA A 677 20.27 28.62 -6.35
N ARG A 678 19.56 27.83 -7.16
CA ARG A 678 18.71 28.35 -8.25
C ARG A 678 17.56 29.18 -7.68
N ASP A 679 17.01 28.76 -6.54
CA ASP A 679 15.85 29.39 -5.89
C ASP A 679 16.18 30.00 -4.50
N ASN A 680 17.40 29.81 -4.00
CA ASN A 680 17.81 30.17 -2.63
C ASN A 680 19.17 30.87 -2.60
N ARG A 681 19.46 31.58 -1.51
CA ARG A 681 20.80 32.15 -1.26
C ARG A 681 21.56 31.23 -0.31
N VAL A 682 22.81 30.89 -0.62
CA VAL A 682 23.61 29.94 0.16
C VAL A 682 24.90 30.58 0.64
N LEU A 683 25.11 30.58 1.96
CA LEU A 683 26.40 30.84 2.58
C LEU A 683 27.10 29.50 2.86
N TRP A 684 28.07 29.15 2.03
CA TRP A 684 28.92 27.98 2.21
C TRP A 684 30.05 28.27 3.19
N VAL A 685 30.06 27.58 4.32
CA VAL A 685 31.08 27.67 5.35
C VAL A 685 32.06 26.52 5.19
N ASN A 686 33.30 26.84 4.80
CA ASN A 686 34.37 25.86 4.66
C ASN A 686 34.72 25.22 6.02
N SER A 687 34.90 23.90 6.02
CA SER A 687 35.17 23.10 7.20
C SER A 687 36.37 23.59 7.99
N ILE A 688 36.25 23.69 9.31
CA ILE A 688 37.39 23.92 10.22
C ILE A 688 38.31 22.69 10.33
N GLY A 689 37.84 21.52 9.87
CA GLY A 689 38.59 20.26 9.77
C GLY A 689 38.18 19.25 10.84
N ASN A 690 38.07 17.97 10.45
CA ASN A 690 37.70 16.85 11.32
C ASN A 690 38.90 15.97 11.73
N ARG A 691 40.13 16.34 11.31
CA ARG A 691 41.37 15.58 11.56
C ARG A 691 42.33 16.35 12.45
N ARG A 692 43.19 15.64 13.17
CA ARG A 692 44.30 16.25 13.92
C ARG A 692 45.42 16.65 12.93
N PRO A 693 45.84 17.93 12.88
CA PRO A 693 46.95 18.34 12.03
C PRO A 693 48.23 17.64 12.48
N ARG A 694 49.04 17.16 11.53
CA ARG A 694 50.36 16.58 11.78
C ARG A 694 51.42 17.63 11.51
N VAL A 695 52.56 17.54 12.18
CA VAL A 695 53.70 18.45 11.96
C VAL A 695 54.41 18.03 10.66
N ASN A 696 53.87 18.43 9.50
CA ASN A 696 54.47 18.19 8.20
C ASN A 696 54.24 19.37 7.23
N VAL A 697 55.01 19.41 6.14
CA VAL A 697 54.97 20.48 5.12
C VAL A 697 53.57 20.64 4.49
N ARG A 698 52.83 19.54 4.33
CA ARG A 698 51.49 19.54 3.72
C ARG A 698 50.46 20.25 4.59
N ASP A 699 50.48 20.00 5.91
CA ASP A 699 49.59 20.64 6.87
C ASP A 699 49.93 22.11 7.09
N PHE A 700 51.22 22.46 7.10
CA PHE A 700 51.66 23.87 7.14
C PHE A 700 51.16 24.66 5.92
N ARG A 701 51.33 24.13 4.70
CA ARG A 701 50.81 24.75 3.47
C ARG A 701 49.29 24.91 3.50
N ARG A 702 48.57 23.91 4.02
CA ARG A 702 47.12 23.97 4.15
C ARG A 702 46.68 25.06 5.14
N MET A 703 47.36 25.19 6.28
CA MET A 703 47.09 26.26 7.26
C MET A 703 47.36 27.65 6.66
N ALA A 704 48.51 27.84 6.00
CA ALA A 704 48.84 29.11 5.34
C ALA A 704 47.81 29.47 4.26
N SER A 705 47.37 28.49 3.47
CA SER A 705 46.30 28.66 2.49
C SER A 705 44.98 29.10 3.15
N LYS A 706 44.56 28.44 4.24
CA LYS A 706 43.34 28.83 4.98
C LYS A 706 43.41 30.24 5.55
N VAL A 707 44.54 30.65 6.13
CA VAL A 707 44.72 32.03 6.61
C VAL A 707 44.61 33.02 5.45
N THR A 708 45.28 32.73 4.33
CA THR A 708 45.22 33.57 3.12
C THR A 708 43.80 33.69 2.58
N LEU A 709 43.04 32.59 2.57
CA LEU A 709 41.65 32.55 2.12
C LEU A 709 40.70 33.27 3.10
N ALA A 710 40.93 33.16 4.40
CA ALA A 710 40.15 33.87 5.42
C ALA A 710 40.33 35.40 5.34
N LEU A 711 41.55 35.86 5.06
CA LEU A 711 41.84 37.30 4.85
C LEU A 711 41.15 37.89 3.61
N ARG A 712 40.70 37.05 2.68
CA ARG A 712 39.94 37.48 1.49
C ARG A 712 38.45 37.71 1.77
N GLY A 713 37.96 37.43 2.98
CA GLY A 713 36.55 37.59 3.34
C GLY A 713 35.61 36.66 2.57
N ILE A 714 34.36 37.09 2.42
CA ILE A 714 33.30 36.36 1.72
C ILE A 714 33.51 36.48 0.21
N ARG A 715 33.41 35.37 -0.51
CA ARG A 715 33.61 35.32 -1.96
C ARG A 715 32.45 34.62 -2.65
N GLU A 716 31.82 35.27 -3.60
CA GLU A 716 30.87 34.59 -4.48
C GLU A 716 31.62 33.65 -5.43
N ARG A 717 31.25 32.37 -5.47
CA ARG A 717 31.93 31.34 -6.30
C ARG A 717 31.01 30.69 -7.33
N HIS A 718 29.72 30.87 -7.17
CA HIS A 718 28.66 30.43 -8.06
C HIS A 718 27.48 31.39 -7.83
N PRO A 719 26.61 31.66 -8.83
CA PRO A 719 25.42 32.45 -8.61
C PRO A 719 24.68 32.00 -7.35
N ASN A 720 24.40 32.96 -6.46
CA ASN A 720 23.75 32.77 -5.16
C ASN A 720 24.50 31.87 -4.16
N ILE A 721 25.80 31.62 -4.34
CA ILE A 721 26.63 30.89 -3.39
C ILE A 721 27.86 31.71 -2.99
N TRP A 722 27.87 32.13 -1.72
CA TRP A 722 28.98 32.83 -1.09
C TRP A 722 29.79 31.89 -0.21
N VAL A 723 31.10 31.93 -0.33
CA VAL A 723 32.02 31.04 0.40
C VAL A 723 32.74 31.82 1.48
N LEU A 724 32.59 31.37 2.73
CA LEU A 724 33.31 31.83 3.91
C LEU A 724 34.37 30.80 4.31
N THR A 725 35.61 31.25 4.49
CA THR A 725 36.68 30.43 5.09
C THR A 725 36.94 30.89 6.52
N PRO A 726 36.41 30.19 7.54
CA PRO A 726 36.56 30.61 8.92
C PRO A 726 37.99 30.37 9.43
N LEU A 727 38.47 31.29 10.26
CA LEU A 727 39.64 31.08 11.10
C LEU A 727 39.27 30.19 12.29
N ALA A 728 40.13 29.23 12.61
CA ALA A 728 39.98 28.35 13.76
C ALA A 728 41.35 28.02 14.35
N ILE A 729 41.40 27.83 15.67
CA ILE A 729 42.57 27.36 16.41
C ILE A 729 42.80 25.88 16.04
N PRO A 730 43.99 25.49 15.55
CA PRO A 730 44.27 24.16 15.00
C PRO A 730 44.50 23.10 16.10
N TYR A 731 43.62 23.02 17.10
CA TYR A 731 43.70 22.04 18.19
C TYR A 731 42.31 21.66 18.73
N TYR A 732 41.84 20.45 18.44
CA TYR A 732 40.46 20.01 18.76
C TYR A 732 40.36 19.08 19.97
N GLY A 733 41.49 18.74 20.60
CA GLY A 733 41.57 17.78 21.72
C GLY A 733 41.19 18.33 23.09
N SER A 734 40.95 19.64 23.22
CA SER A 734 40.51 20.29 24.45
C SER A 734 39.11 20.87 24.29
N GLU A 735 38.24 20.63 25.27
CA GLU A 735 36.90 21.21 25.31
C GLU A 735 36.92 22.75 25.31
N LEU A 736 37.90 23.34 26.00
CA LEU A 736 38.09 24.80 26.02
C LEU A 736 38.38 25.35 24.62
N VAL A 737 39.21 24.66 23.83
CA VAL A 737 39.52 25.10 22.45
C VAL A 737 38.33 24.84 21.52
N ARG A 738 37.55 23.78 21.72
CA ARG A 738 36.31 23.54 20.97
C ARG A 738 35.27 24.63 21.23
N THR A 739 35.08 25.05 22.48
CA THR A 739 34.19 26.15 22.84
C THR A 739 34.67 27.48 22.26
N ALA A 740 35.97 27.78 22.35
CA ALA A 740 36.56 28.98 21.75
C ALA A 740 36.40 29.00 20.22
N ASN A 741 36.65 27.87 19.54
CA ASN A 741 36.42 27.73 18.10
C ASN A 741 34.94 27.86 17.74
N GLY A 742 34.03 27.34 18.56
CA GLY A 742 32.58 27.51 18.37
C GLY A 742 32.15 28.97 18.43
N ALA A 743 32.60 29.71 19.45
CA ALA A 743 32.31 31.14 19.60
C ALA A 743 32.92 31.97 18.45
N LEU A 744 34.16 31.68 18.08
CA LEU A 744 34.85 32.34 16.95
C LEU A 744 34.18 32.03 15.61
N LEU A 745 33.72 30.80 15.41
CA LEU A 745 33.01 30.38 14.20
C LEU A 745 31.65 31.08 14.12
N LYS A 746 30.88 31.10 15.22
CA LYS A 746 29.59 31.80 15.32
C LYS A 746 29.72 33.28 14.96
N ALA A 747 30.65 34.00 15.59
CA ALA A 747 30.86 35.43 15.33
C ALA A 747 31.25 35.73 13.87
N GLN A 748 32.05 34.86 13.24
CA GLN A 748 32.40 35.00 11.81
C GLN A 748 31.19 34.75 10.89
N ILE A 749 30.30 33.82 11.25
CA ILE A 749 29.09 33.51 10.48
C ILE A 749 28.04 34.60 10.63
N GLU A 750 27.77 35.07 11.86
CA GLU A 750 26.83 36.17 12.10
C GLU A 750 27.26 37.42 11.34
N ARG A 751 28.55 37.78 11.39
CA ARG A 751 29.09 38.88 10.59
C ARG A 751 28.89 38.66 9.09
N ALA A 752 28.98 37.43 8.61
CA ALA A 752 28.77 37.12 7.21
C ALA A 752 27.28 37.17 6.81
N MET A 753 26.39 36.70 7.68
CA MET A 753 24.94 36.83 7.52
C MET A 753 24.51 38.29 7.49
N ASP A 754 25.07 39.14 8.37
CA ASP A 754 24.82 40.58 8.38
C ASP A 754 25.31 41.26 7.09
N GLN A 755 26.50 40.87 6.60
CA GLN A 755 27.06 41.41 5.34
C GLN A 755 26.21 41.04 4.11
N LEU A 756 25.49 39.92 4.16
CA LEU A 756 24.68 39.41 3.06
C LEU A 756 23.16 39.68 3.24
N ASP A 757 22.77 40.32 4.35
CA ASP A 757 21.37 40.49 4.78
C ASP A 757 20.59 39.16 4.80
N PHE A 758 21.16 38.13 5.43
CA PHE A 758 20.53 36.82 5.57
C PHE A 758 19.46 36.84 6.69
N LYS A 759 18.27 36.31 6.41
CA LYS A 759 17.09 36.24 7.29
C LYS A 759 16.41 34.88 7.14
N ASP A 760 15.70 34.44 8.18
CA ASP A 760 14.92 33.18 8.16
C ASP A 760 15.76 31.97 7.71
N VAL A 761 16.89 31.78 8.41
CA VAL A 761 17.98 30.91 7.97
C VAL A 761 17.69 29.43 8.23
N VAL A 762 17.90 28.60 7.21
CA VAL A 762 18.03 27.14 7.36
C VAL A 762 19.51 26.77 7.49
N SER A 763 19.90 26.17 8.61
CA SER A 763 21.25 25.62 8.76
C SER A 763 21.32 24.22 8.17
N TRP A 764 22.24 23.99 7.24
CA TRP A 764 22.43 22.72 6.56
C TRP A 764 23.83 22.17 6.77
N SER A 765 23.96 21.11 7.56
CA SER A 765 25.25 20.58 7.97
C SER A 765 25.56 19.24 7.31
N PHE A 766 26.69 19.15 6.61
CA PHE A 766 27.24 17.88 6.13
C PHE A 766 28.32 17.30 7.05
N LEU A 767 28.75 18.06 8.06
CA LEU A 767 29.89 17.73 8.90
C LEU A 767 29.57 17.90 10.39
N PRO A 768 29.94 16.92 11.25
CA PRO A 768 29.79 17.02 12.70
C PRO A 768 30.48 18.23 13.34
N SER A 769 31.51 18.80 12.70
CA SER A 769 32.21 19.99 13.21
C SER A 769 31.36 21.26 13.30
N SER A 770 30.16 21.26 12.72
CA SER A 770 29.15 22.31 12.87
C SER A 770 28.38 22.26 14.19
N ALA A 771 28.44 21.15 14.94
CA ALA A 771 27.67 20.95 16.17
C ALA A 771 27.77 22.10 17.20
N PRO A 772 28.92 22.80 17.38
CA PRO A 772 29.01 23.92 18.32
C PRO A 772 28.12 25.12 17.96
N VAL A 773 27.83 25.32 16.67
CA VAL A 773 27.10 26.49 16.16
C VAL A 773 25.69 26.17 15.69
N ALA A 774 25.40 24.92 15.33
CA ALA A 774 24.07 24.48 14.94
C ALA A 774 23.04 24.72 16.07
N GLY A 775 21.93 25.37 15.72
CA GLY A 775 20.84 25.76 16.61
C GLY A 775 21.13 27.03 17.42
N THR A 776 22.11 27.84 17.01
CA THR A 776 22.52 29.05 17.74
C THR A 776 22.60 30.31 16.88
N LEU A 777 22.28 30.22 15.59
CA LEU A 777 22.33 31.30 14.60
C LEU A 777 20.97 31.99 14.38
N GLY A 778 19.94 31.57 15.13
CA GLY A 778 18.55 32.05 14.91
C GLY A 778 17.88 31.32 13.76
N GLU A 779 18.19 30.04 13.61
CA GLU A 779 17.73 29.19 12.53
C GLU A 779 16.23 28.91 12.61
N SER A 780 15.57 28.91 11.45
CA SER A 780 14.20 28.42 11.30
C SER A 780 14.14 26.90 11.17
N LEU A 781 15.26 26.24 10.85
CA LEU A 781 15.38 24.78 10.80
C LEU A 781 16.85 24.36 10.80
N VAL A 782 17.16 23.26 11.49
CA VAL A 782 18.50 22.62 11.49
C VAL A 782 18.44 21.28 10.76
N VAL A 783 19.11 21.19 9.61
CA VAL A 783 19.25 19.97 8.80
C VAL A 783 20.64 19.37 9.01
N TYR A 784 20.71 18.10 9.42
CA TYR A 784 21.95 17.33 9.38
C TYR A 784 21.91 16.29 8.25
N HIS A 785 22.71 16.52 7.22
CA HIS A 785 22.82 15.61 6.07
C HIS A 785 24.06 14.71 6.24
N CYS A 786 23.85 13.54 6.83
CA CYS A 786 24.85 12.51 7.11
C CYS A 786 25.10 11.64 5.87
N VAL A 787 26.26 11.85 5.23
CA VAL A 787 26.64 11.14 3.99
C VAL A 787 27.59 9.97 4.20
N ASP A 788 28.34 9.95 5.31
CA ASP A 788 29.35 8.95 5.64
C ASP A 788 29.42 8.72 7.16
N GLU A 789 29.92 7.55 7.59
CA GLU A 789 30.24 7.29 9.00
C GLU A 789 31.58 7.96 9.37
N PHE A 790 31.52 9.25 9.70
CA PHE A 790 32.72 10.07 9.95
C PHE A 790 33.63 9.54 11.06
N SER A 791 33.09 8.76 12.00
CA SER A 791 33.87 8.19 13.10
C SER A 791 34.71 6.98 12.70
N ALA A 792 34.47 6.40 11.52
CA ALA A 792 35.18 5.26 10.96
C ALA A 792 36.38 5.63 10.06
N PHE A 793 36.63 6.92 9.80
CA PHE A 793 37.79 7.36 9.03
C PHE A 793 39.10 7.18 9.82
N SER A 794 40.12 6.62 9.16
CA SER A 794 41.41 6.29 9.78
C SER A 794 42.23 7.49 10.25
N ASP A 795 41.94 8.70 9.75
CA ASP A 795 42.60 9.95 10.15
C ASP A 795 41.76 10.84 11.08
N ALA A 796 40.59 10.38 11.51
CA ALA A 796 39.67 11.09 12.39
C ALA A 796 39.78 10.61 13.86
N PRO A 797 39.69 11.51 14.86
CA PRO A 797 39.58 11.12 16.25
C PRO A 797 38.16 10.59 16.53
N GLY A 798 37.95 9.28 16.34
CA GLY A 798 36.61 8.67 16.31
C GLY A 798 35.71 8.97 17.52
N GLN A 799 36.27 9.04 18.74
CA GLN A 799 35.49 9.42 19.93
C GLN A 799 35.02 10.89 19.90
N ASP A 800 35.91 11.81 19.52
CA ASP A 800 35.59 13.24 19.44
C ASP A 800 34.52 13.49 18.36
N ILE A 801 34.59 12.77 17.23
CA ILE A 801 33.60 12.87 16.14
C ILE A 801 32.24 12.32 16.54
N ARG A 802 32.19 11.17 17.23
CA ARG A 802 30.92 10.59 17.73
C ARG A 802 30.20 11.53 18.68
N GLU A 803 30.94 12.20 19.56
CA GLU A 803 30.36 13.16 20.50
C GLU A 803 29.80 14.39 19.77
N LEU A 804 30.55 14.93 18.80
CA LEU A 804 30.06 16.05 17.97
C LEU A 804 28.83 15.66 17.16
N GLU A 805 28.84 14.48 16.54
CA GLU A 805 27.70 13.99 15.76
C GLU A 805 26.48 13.76 16.65
N ARG A 806 26.64 13.17 17.84
CA ARG A 806 25.55 13.01 18.81
C ARG A 806 24.91 14.35 19.18
N ARG A 807 25.73 15.38 19.44
CA ARG A 807 25.23 16.73 19.74
C ARG A 807 24.47 17.33 18.56
N LEU A 808 24.97 17.14 17.34
CA LEU A 808 24.32 17.64 16.14
C LEU A 808 22.99 16.92 15.90
N LEU A 809 22.94 15.59 16.03
CA LEU A 809 21.72 14.80 15.90
C LEU A 809 20.63 15.25 16.88
N LEU A 810 20.97 15.48 18.15
CA LEU A 810 20.01 15.95 19.15
C LEU A 810 19.49 17.37 18.90
N ARG A 811 20.19 18.17 18.08
CA ARG A 811 19.80 19.54 17.72
C ARG A 811 19.18 19.67 16.34
N SER A 812 19.20 18.60 15.55
CA SER A 812 18.70 18.62 14.19
C SER A 812 17.20 18.39 14.18
N ASP A 813 16.47 19.18 13.42
CA ASP A 813 15.04 18.99 13.18
C ASP A 813 14.81 17.92 12.11
N VAL A 814 15.74 17.85 11.15
CA VAL A 814 15.75 16.88 10.05
C VAL A 814 17.14 16.25 9.95
N VAL A 815 17.19 14.92 9.85
CA VAL A 815 18.42 14.19 9.55
C VAL A 815 18.26 13.48 8.22
N LEU A 816 19.09 13.81 7.23
CA LEU A 816 19.10 13.15 5.92
C LEU A 816 20.27 12.18 5.87
N CYS A 817 20.01 10.90 5.62
CA CYS A 817 21.01 9.85 5.60
C CYS A 817 21.17 9.28 4.19
N SER A 818 22.41 9.12 3.72
CA SER A 818 22.69 8.62 2.36
C SER A 818 22.49 7.11 2.20
N SER A 819 22.50 6.33 3.29
CA SER A 819 22.34 4.87 3.30
C SER A 819 21.37 4.42 4.39
N GLU A 820 20.77 3.24 4.21
CA GLU A 820 19.85 2.67 5.22
C GLU A 820 20.56 2.43 6.55
N LYS A 821 21.81 1.97 6.52
CA LYS A 821 22.59 1.77 7.75
C LYS A 821 22.76 3.08 8.52
N LEU A 822 23.07 4.18 7.83
CA LEU A 822 23.16 5.48 8.49
C LEU A 822 21.80 5.90 9.05
N ARG A 823 20.71 5.77 8.27
CA ARG A 823 19.36 6.09 8.74
C ARG A 823 19.02 5.29 10.01
N ASP A 824 19.20 3.98 9.99
CA ASP A 824 18.86 3.09 11.11
C ASP A 824 19.71 3.36 12.35
N ASP A 825 20.99 3.70 12.18
CA ASP A 825 21.88 4.06 13.28
C ASP A 825 21.51 5.43 13.86
N LYS A 826 21.20 6.42 13.02
CA LYS A 826 20.89 7.79 13.44
C LYS A 826 19.45 7.93 13.96
N ALA A 827 18.50 7.14 13.45
CA ALA A 827 17.10 7.09 13.87
C ALA A 827 16.93 6.73 15.35
N ARG A 828 17.90 6.00 15.93
CA ARG A 828 17.94 5.67 17.36
C ARG A 828 18.09 6.90 18.26
N LEU A 829 18.65 7.99 17.72
CA LEU A 829 18.89 9.23 18.44
C LEU A 829 18.01 10.38 17.97
N ASN A 830 17.57 10.35 16.70
CA ASN A 830 16.66 11.35 16.14
C ASN A 830 15.63 10.65 15.24
N ALA A 831 14.36 10.65 15.66
CA ALA A 831 13.28 9.98 14.94
C ALA A 831 12.96 10.60 13.57
N ASN A 832 13.45 11.83 13.30
CA ASN A 832 13.30 12.52 12.02
C ASN A 832 14.50 12.23 11.09
N ALA A 833 14.94 10.97 11.05
CA ALA A 833 16.01 10.50 10.17
C ALA A 833 15.41 9.85 8.92
N TYR A 834 15.65 10.47 7.77
CA TYR A 834 15.11 10.09 6.46
C TYR A 834 16.23 9.55 5.57
N LEU A 835 15.91 8.58 4.71
CA LEU A 835 16.83 8.08 3.70
C LEU A 835 16.74 8.98 2.46
N VAL A 836 17.86 9.59 2.05
CA VAL A 836 17.97 10.24 0.73
C VAL A 836 19.31 9.86 0.09
N GLN A 837 19.24 8.95 -0.88
CA GLN A 837 20.43 8.43 -1.56
C GLN A 837 21.09 9.45 -2.50
N HIS A 838 22.33 9.20 -2.91
CA HIS A 838 23.03 10.05 -3.88
C HIS A 838 22.37 10.03 -5.26
N GLY A 839 22.44 11.16 -5.95
CA GLY A 839 22.02 11.29 -7.35
C GLY A 839 23.20 11.20 -8.30
N VAL A 840 22.95 11.32 -9.59
CA VAL A 840 23.99 11.33 -10.64
C VAL A 840 23.71 12.40 -11.69
N ASP A 841 24.77 12.87 -12.35
CA ASP A 841 24.68 13.76 -13.51
C ASP A 841 24.42 12.92 -14.78
N LEU A 842 23.13 12.67 -15.05
CA LEU A 842 22.69 11.74 -16.09
C LEU A 842 23.20 12.16 -17.48
N ASP A 843 23.06 13.44 -17.82
CA ASP A 843 23.47 13.97 -19.13
C ASP A 843 25.00 13.95 -19.29
N HIS A 844 25.74 14.22 -18.21
CA HIS A 844 27.20 14.13 -18.23
C HIS A 844 27.68 12.71 -18.56
N PHE A 845 27.18 11.70 -17.84
CA PHE A 845 27.63 10.32 -18.05
C PHE A 845 27.04 9.65 -19.28
N ALA A 846 25.89 10.11 -19.79
CA ALA A 846 25.31 9.62 -21.04
C ALA A 846 26.25 9.82 -22.25
N GLN A 847 27.17 10.79 -22.19
CA GLN A 847 28.21 10.98 -23.21
C GLN A 847 29.07 9.73 -23.44
N ALA A 848 29.15 8.80 -22.48
CA ALA A 848 29.95 7.58 -22.62
C ALA A 848 29.51 6.68 -23.78
N PHE A 849 28.22 6.67 -24.12
CA PHE A 849 27.68 5.91 -25.26
C PHE A 849 27.36 6.78 -26.48
N ASP A 850 27.68 8.09 -26.44
CA ASP A 850 27.65 8.94 -27.63
C ASP A 850 28.75 8.47 -28.61
N PRO A 851 28.43 8.16 -29.88
CA PRO A 851 29.41 7.82 -30.91
C PRO A 851 30.55 8.84 -31.06
N GLN A 852 30.31 10.13 -30.81
CA GLN A 852 31.29 11.22 -30.97
C GLN A 852 32.31 11.30 -29.83
N THR A 853 32.03 10.71 -28.67
CA THR A 853 32.95 10.73 -27.54
C THR A 853 34.21 9.92 -27.87
N GLU A 854 35.40 10.50 -27.72
CA GLU A 854 36.66 9.79 -28.02
C GLU A 854 37.26 9.13 -26.78
N VAL A 855 37.72 7.88 -26.94
CA VAL A 855 38.53 7.18 -25.92
C VAL A 855 39.86 7.93 -25.71
N PRO A 856 40.26 8.22 -24.45
CA PRO A 856 41.50 8.94 -24.15
C PRO A 856 42.74 8.17 -24.60
N ASP A 857 43.81 8.90 -24.99
CA ASP A 857 45.07 8.31 -25.47
C ASP A 857 45.70 7.32 -24.48
N ASP A 858 45.53 7.56 -23.17
CA ASP A 858 46.03 6.68 -22.10
C ASP A 858 45.44 5.25 -22.13
N LEU A 859 44.26 5.07 -22.74
CA LEU A 859 43.55 3.79 -22.88
C LEU A 859 43.34 3.36 -24.32
N LYS A 860 43.63 4.24 -25.29
CA LYS A 860 43.52 3.94 -26.72
C LYS A 860 44.47 2.80 -27.09
N GLY A 861 43.92 1.71 -27.62
CA GLY A 861 44.69 0.51 -27.99
C GLY A 861 45.16 -0.35 -26.81
N ALA A 862 44.64 -0.13 -25.59
CA ALA A 862 44.89 -1.04 -24.47
C ALA A 862 44.26 -2.43 -24.76
N PRO A 863 44.92 -3.56 -24.41
CA PRO A 863 44.34 -4.89 -24.58
C PRO A 863 43.04 -5.07 -23.79
N GLY A 864 42.01 -5.60 -24.45
CA GLY A 864 40.71 -5.91 -23.84
C GLY A 864 40.66 -7.31 -23.21
N PRO A 865 39.74 -7.55 -22.25
CA PRO A 865 38.76 -6.60 -21.74
C PRO A 865 39.37 -5.54 -20.81
N ILE A 866 38.82 -4.32 -20.83
CA ILE A 866 39.21 -3.20 -19.96
C ILE A 866 38.26 -3.15 -18.76
N ILE A 867 38.79 -3.51 -17.60
CA ILE A 867 38.08 -3.48 -16.30
C ILE A 867 38.44 -2.19 -15.60
N GLY A 868 37.46 -1.31 -15.41
CA GLY A 868 37.70 0.06 -14.97
C GLY A 868 37.22 0.37 -13.55
N PHE A 869 37.98 1.20 -12.84
CA PHE A 869 37.57 1.85 -11.61
C PHE A 869 38.06 3.30 -11.59
N TRP A 870 37.20 4.25 -11.21
CA TRP A 870 37.62 5.61 -10.88
C TRP A 870 37.23 6.03 -9.46
N GLY A 871 38.08 6.86 -8.86
CA GLY A 871 37.88 7.40 -7.52
C GLY A 871 39.18 7.53 -6.73
N LEU A 872 39.06 8.00 -5.48
CA LEU A 872 40.19 8.05 -4.57
C LEU A 872 40.63 6.62 -4.20
N ILE A 873 41.88 6.27 -4.50
CA ILE A 873 42.48 4.98 -4.20
C ILE A 873 43.09 5.06 -2.80
N ALA A 874 42.28 4.78 -1.79
CA ALA A 874 42.65 4.85 -0.37
C ALA A 874 42.55 3.49 0.32
N ASP A 875 42.66 3.48 1.65
CA ASP A 875 42.66 2.28 2.47
C ASP A 875 41.36 1.47 2.42
N TRP A 876 40.24 2.07 2.01
CA TRP A 876 38.95 1.39 1.77
C TRP A 876 38.85 0.68 0.41
N VAL A 877 39.82 0.86 -0.51
CA VAL A 877 39.90 0.12 -1.77
C VAL A 877 40.68 -1.18 -1.55
N ASP A 878 40.12 -2.31 -1.98
CA ASP A 878 40.73 -3.62 -1.87
C ASP A 878 41.71 -3.86 -3.03
N LEU A 879 42.97 -3.46 -2.81
CA LEU A 879 44.03 -3.65 -3.79
C LEU A 879 44.42 -5.12 -4.00
N GLN A 880 44.11 -6.03 -3.06
CA GLN A 880 44.34 -7.47 -3.26
C GLN A 880 43.30 -8.04 -4.22
N LEU A 881 42.04 -7.62 -4.08
CA LEU A 881 40.99 -7.94 -5.04
C LEU A 881 41.34 -7.42 -6.44
N VAL A 882 41.78 -6.16 -6.54
CA VAL A 882 42.21 -5.59 -7.83
C VAL A 882 43.36 -6.41 -8.44
N ARG A 883 44.33 -6.84 -7.62
CA ARG A 883 45.41 -7.70 -8.07
C ARG A 883 44.89 -9.05 -8.58
N HIS A 884 43.97 -9.68 -7.84
CA HIS A 884 43.38 -10.96 -8.20
C HIS A 884 42.61 -10.88 -9.53
N VAL A 885 41.86 -9.80 -9.74
CA VAL A 885 41.18 -9.52 -11.02
C VAL A 885 42.22 -9.35 -12.14
N ALA A 886 43.30 -8.60 -11.91
CA ALA A 886 44.35 -8.43 -12.91
C ALA A 886 45.02 -9.78 -13.29
N ASP A 887 45.26 -10.66 -12.33
CA ASP A 887 45.84 -11.98 -12.60
C ASP A 887 44.88 -12.88 -13.40
N ALA A 888 43.58 -12.85 -13.06
CA ALA A 888 42.55 -13.62 -13.77
C ALA A 888 42.31 -13.16 -15.21
N PHE A 889 42.46 -11.85 -15.47
CA PHE A 889 42.32 -11.23 -16.79
C PHE A 889 43.68 -10.77 -17.34
N SER A 890 44.67 -11.67 -17.30
CA SER A 890 46.07 -11.37 -17.69
C SER A 890 46.26 -10.90 -19.13
N GLY A 891 45.33 -11.21 -20.04
CA GLY A 891 45.30 -10.72 -21.42
C GLY A 891 44.58 -9.38 -21.63
N GLY A 892 43.88 -8.87 -20.61
CA GLY A 892 43.14 -7.59 -20.65
C GLY A 892 43.87 -6.45 -19.93
N THR A 893 43.14 -5.41 -19.54
CA THR A 893 43.67 -4.25 -18.82
C THR A 893 42.80 -3.92 -17.61
N VAL A 894 43.41 -3.70 -16.44
CA VAL A 894 42.72 -3.12 -15.27
C VAL A 894 43.12 -1.66 -15.12
N ALA A 895 42.18 -0.74 -15.35
CA ALA A 895 42.42 0.70 -15.35
C ALA A 895 41.94 1.36 -14.06
N LEU A 896 42.85 1.97 -13.30
CA LEU A 896 42.52 2.73 -12.10
C LEU A 896 42.73 4.23 -12.34
N VAL A 897 41.64 5.00 -12.32
CA VAL A 897 41.60 6.44 -12.56
C VAL A 897 41.40 7.18 -11.24
N GLY A 898 42.43 7.82 -10.73
CA GLY A 898 42.34 8.63 -9.50
C GLY A 898 43.65 8.77 -8.75
N ASN A 899 43.62 9.56 -7.68
CA ASN A 899 44.79 9.74 -6.81
C ASN A 899 44.94 8.53 -5.87
N ALA A 900 46.17 8.06 -5.69
CA ALA A 900 46.50 7.05 -4.69
C ALA A 900 47.00 7.70 -3.40
N THR A 901 46.39 7.34 -2.27
CA THR A 901 46.78 7.79 -0.93
C THR A 901 47.08 6.63 0.03
N THR A 902 47.16 5.40 -0.50
CA THR A 902 47.48 4.17 0.22
C THR A 902 48.72 3.49 -0.36
N ASP A 903 49.27 2.48 0.32
CA ASP A 903 50.43 1.71 -0.16
C ASP A 903 50.04 0.84 -1.37
N LEU A 904 50.72 1.05 -2.50
CA LEU A 904 50.45 0.35 -3.77
C LEU A 904 51.23 -0.96 -3.93
N LYS A 905 52.03 -1.38 -2.95
CA LYS A 905 52.74 -2.67 -2.97
C LYS A 905 51.89 -3.87 -3.41
N PRO A 906 50.60 -4.02 -3.02
CA PRO A 906 49.79 -5.16 -3.46
C PRO A 906 49.62 -5.29 -4.99
N LEU A 907 49.82 -4.20 -5.73
CA LEU A 907 49.69 -4.18 -7.19
C LEU A 907 51.02 -4.46 -7.92
N GLN A 908 52.16 -4.56 -7.20
CA GLN A 908 53.47 -4.74 -7.80
C GLN A 908 53.56 -6.05 -8.60
N GLY A 909 54.21 -5.99 -9.76
CA GLY A 909 54.40 -7.15 -10.65
C GLY A 909 53.19 -7.51 -11.52
N ALA A 910 52.13 -6.69 -11.57
CA ALA A 910 51.01 -6.88 -12.50
C ALA A 910 51.25 -6.01 -13.73
N ASN A 911 51.55 -6.63 -14.87
CA ASN A 911 51.92 -5.90 -16.09
C ASN A 911 50.71 -5.29 -16.83
N ASN A 912 49.49 -5.67 -16.43
CA ASN A 912 48.23 -5.26 -17.04
C ASN A 912 47.41 -4.27 -16.20
N ILE A 913 47.95 -3.76 -15.08
CA ILE A 913 47.31 -2.70 -14.29
C ILE A 913 47.83 -1.34 -14.77
N ARG A 914 46.92 -0.42 -15.10
CA ARG A 914 47.25 0.97 -15.47
C ARG A 914 46.77 1.94 -14.38
N LEU A 915 47.70 2.59 -13.70
CA LEU A 915 47.44 3.69 -12.77
C LEU A 915 47.47 5.02 -13.54
N LEU A 916 46.30 5.60 -13.79
CA LEU A 916 46.17 6.76 -14.69
C LEU A 916 46.22 8.12 -13.98
N GLY A 917 46.21 8.11 -12.64
CA GLY A 917 46.19 9.34 -11.83
C GLY A 917 44.85 10.07 -11.90
N ARG A 918 44.77 11.25 -11.27
CA ARG A 918 43.56 12.08 -11.28
C ARG A 918 43.31 12.67 -12.67
N LYS A 919 42.05 12.59 -13.11
CA LYS A 919 41.54 13.22 -14.33
C LYS A 919 40.46 14.27 -14.01
N PRO A 920 40.26 15.29 -14.85
CA PRO A 920 39.13 16.20 -14.74
C PRO A 920 37.80 15.45 -14.73
N TYR A 921 36.83 15.90 -13.93
CA TYR A 921 35.49 15.27 -13.87
C TYR A 921 34.81 15.25 -15.24
N ALA A 922 35.01 16.31 -16.03
CA ALA A 922 34.50 16.44 -17.40
C ALA A 922 34.99 15.32 -18.34
N ASP A 923 36.14 14.70 -18.07
CA ASP A 923 36.71 13.66 -18.92
C ASP A 923 36.24 12.24 -18.53
N LEU A 924 35.58 12.05 -17.38
CA LEU A 924 35.18 10.72 -16.91
C LEU A 924 34.30 9.93 -17.90
N PRO A 925 33.35 10.52 -18.65
CA PRO A 925 32.56 9.80 -19.65
C PRO A 925 33.43 9.20 -20.76
N ARG A 926 34.55 9.85 -21.11
CA ARG A 926 35.51 9.33 -22.10
C ARG A 926 36.23 8.09 -21.58
N TYR A 927 36.55 8.05 -20.29
CA TYR A 927 37.12 6.86 -19.64
C TYR A 927 36.07 5.75 -19.51
N ALA A 928 34.82 6.10 -19.17
CA ALA A 928 33.71 5.15 -19.16
C ALA A 928 33.51 4.48 -20.52
N LYS A 929 33.67 5.24 -21.62
CA LYS A 929 33.64 4.71 -22.98
C LYS A 929 34.69 3.65 -23.28
N ALA A 930 35.83 3.72 -22.59
CA ALA A 930 36.90 2.74 -22.75
C ALA A 930 36.66 1.47 -21.93
N PHE A 931 35.78 1.48 -20.93
CA PHE A 931 35.60 0.34 -20.03
C PHE A 931 34.64 -0.68 -20.64
N ASP A 932 35.01 -1.96 -20.58
CA ASP A 932 34.11 -3.07 -20.88
C ASP A 932 33.20 -3.38 -19.69
N VAL A 933 33.71 -3.17 -18.47
CA VAL A 933 33.01 -3.43 -17.21
C VAL A 933 33.58 -2.56 -16.11
N ALA A 934 32.71 -2.02 -15.26
CA ALA A 934 33.10 -1.25 -14.09
C ALA A 934 33.22 -2.14 -12.86
N LEU A 935 34.33 -2.00 -12.13
CA LEU A 935 34.60 -2.72 -10.89
C LEU A 935 34.43 -1.79 -9.70
N MET A 936 33.81 -2.28 -8.64
CA MET A 936 33.70 -1.62 -7.33
C MET A 936 34.43 -2.46 -6.25
N PRO A 937 35.77 -2.29 -6.12
CA PRO A 937 36.60 -3.15 -5.29
C PRO A 937 36.77 -2.53 -3.90
N PHE A 938 35.70 -2.47 -3.11
CA PHE A 938 35.73 -1.90 -1.77
C PHE A 938 35.88 -2.97 -0.69
N LYS A 939 36.63 -2.67 0.37
CA LYS A 939 36.74 -3.55 1.54
C LYS A 939 35.46 -3.52 2.33
N MET A 940 34.96 -4.65 2.82
CA MET A 940 33.79 -4.70 3.69
C MET A 940 34.17 -4.32 5.13
N ASN A 941 33.89 -3.07 5.52
CA ASN A 941 34.16 -2.51 6.86
C ASN A 941 33.06 -1.51 7.27
N GLU A 942 33.14 -0.94 8.47
CA GLU A 942 32.11 0.00 8.95
C GLU A 942 31.87 1.19 8.00
N LEU A 943 32.94 1.70 7.37
CA LEU A 943 32.84 2.81 6.42
C LEU A 943 32.05 2.43 5.18
N THR A 944 32.36 1.29 4.56
CA THR A 944 31.71 0.87 3.31
C THR A 944 30.33 0.28 3.51
N LEU A 945 30.08 -0.38 4.66
CA LEU A 945 28.74 -0.83 5.05
C LEU A 945 27.76 0.32 5.23
N ALA A 946 28.25 1.49 5.63
CA ALA A 946 27.46 2.72 5.79
C ALA A 946 27.47 3.61 4.53
N SER A 947 28.14 3.19 3.46
CA SER A 947 28.33 4.03 2.27
C SER A 947 27.23 3.82 1.23
N ASN A 948 26.83 4.91 0.57
CA ASN A 948 26.03 4.88 -0.65
C ASN A 948 26.92 5.34 -1.82
N PRO A 949 27.65 4.42 -2.48
CA PRO A 949 28.76 4.80 -3.34
C PRO A 949 28.27 5.46 -4.64
N LEU A 950 28.54 6.77 -4.78
CA LEU A 950 28.20 7.57 -5.96
C LEU A 950 28.65 6.92 -7.29
N LYS A 951 29.82 6.28 -7.29
CA LYS A 951 30.48 5.74 -8.49
C LYS A 951 29.63 4.69 -9.19
N VAL A 952 28.84 3.93 -8.43
CA VAL A 952 27.93 2.93 -9.00
C VAL A 952 26.91 3.60 -9.91
N ARG A 953 26.31 4.71 -9.45
CA ARG A 953 25.34 5.46 -10.25
C ARG A 953 26.00 6.14 -11.44
N GLU A 954 27.22 6.64 -11.29
CA GLU A 954 28.01 7.19 -12.40
C GLU A 954 28.25 6.13 -13.49
N TYR A 955 28.62 4.90 -13.10
CA TYR A 955 28.80 3.79 -14.05
C TYR A 955 27.48 3.35 -14.71
N LEU A 956 26.41 3.24 -13.92
CA LEU A 956 25.09 2.87 -14.44
C LEU A 956 24.57 3.96 -15.39
N ALA A 957 24.74 5.24 -15.08
CA ALA A 957 24.38 6.36 -15.94
C ALA A 957 25.24 6.41 -17.23
N ALA A 958 26.50 5.98 -17.14
CA ALA A 958 27.34 5.74 -18.32
C ALA A 958 26.97 4.46 -19.08
N GLY A 959 25.98 3.69 -18.60
CA GLY A 959 25.51 2.47 -19.23
C GLY A 959 26.47 1.28 -19.12
N LEU A 960 27.43 1.32 -18.19
CA LEU A 960 28.38 0.24 -17.99
C LEU A 960 27.75 -0.92 -17.20
N PRO A 961 28.12 -2.18 -17.49
CA PRO A 961 27.84 -3.26 -16.55
C PRO A 961 28.74 -3.08 -15.31
N VAL A 962 28.15 -3.19 -14.13
CA VAL A 962 28.84 -2.95 -12.84
C VAL A 962 28.95 -4.24 -12.07
N VAL A 963 30.18 -4.56 -11.62
CA VAL A 963 30.47 -5.66 -10.70
C VAL A 963 30.99 -5.07 -9.39
N SER A 964 30.36 -5.42 -8.28
CA SER A 964 30.70 -4.91 -6.97
C SER A 964 30.94 -5.99 -5.94
N THR A 965 31.79 -5.66 -4.98
CA THR A 965 31.76 -6.28 -3.65
C THR A 965 30.37 -6.10 -3.02
N ALA A 966 30.01 -7.01 -2.10
CA ALA A 966 28.68 -7.10 -1.48
C ALA A 966 28.34 -5.96 -0.51
N ILE A 967 28.36 -4.73 -1.03
CA ILE A 967 27.95 -3.53 -0.32
C ILE A 967 26.42 -3.49 -0.30
N PRO A 968 25.78 -3.40 0.88
CA PRO A 968 24.32 -3.49 0.99
C PRO A 968 23.58 -2.49 0.10
N GLU A 969 24.06 -1.25 0.01
CA GLU A 969 23.45 -0.21 -0.85
C GLU A 969 23.54 -0.54 -2.34
N VAL A 970 24.57 -1.28 -2.77
CA VAL A 970 24.73 -1.71 -4.17
C VAL A 970 23.89 -2.94 -4.48
N GLU A 971 23.78 -3.87 -3.53
CA GLU A 971 22.90 -5.05 -3.64
C GLU A 971 21.43 -4.64 -3.82
N ARG A 972 20.98 -3.62 -3.10
CA ARG A 972 19.60 -3.10 -3.17
C ARG A 972 19.21 -2.51 -4.52
N LEU A 973 20.18 -2.04 -5.32
CA LEU A 973 19.89 -1.49 -6.66
C LEU A 973 19.37 -2.57 -7.62
N GLY A 974 19.67 -3.85 -7.40
CA GLY A 974 19.17 -4.98 -8.20
C GLY A 974 19.67 -5.04 -9.66
N VAL A 975 20.44 -4.04 -10.10
CA VAL A 975 20.97 -3.93 -11.47
C VAL A 975 22.48 -4.18 -11.56
N CYS A 976 23.17 -4.27 -10.43
CA CYS A 976 24.59 -4.59 -10.34
C CYS A 976 24.81 -6.08 -10.10
N ARG A 977 25.94 -6.60 -10.57
CA ARG A 977 26.41 -7.96 -10.24
C ARG A 977 27.24 -7.92 -8.97
N ILE A 978 27.06 -8.90 -8.11
CA ILE A 978 27.64 -8.89 -6.76
C ILE A 978 28.50 -10.13 -6.54
N GLY A 979 29.73 -9.94 -6.07
CA GLY A 979 30.61 -11.02 -5.64
C GLY A 979 30.96 -10.90 -4.15
N LYS A 980 30.88 -12.02 -3.43
CA LYS A 980 31.19 -12.11 -1.99
C LYS A 980 32.66 -12.37 -1.71
N ASP A 981 33.38 -12.90 -2.69
CA ASP A 981 34.82 -13.14 -2.65
C ASP A 981 35.48 -12.82 -4.00
N ALA A 982 36.81 -12.87 -4.03
CA ALA A 982 37.58 -12.52 -5.23
C ALA A 982 37.30 -13.44 -6.43
N GLY A 983 37.01 -14.73 -6.17
CA GLY A 983 36.68 -15.69 -7.23
C GLY A 983 35.29 -15.45 -7.81
N GLU A 984 34.31 -15.11 -6.98
CA GLU A 984 32.98 -14.67 -7.42
C GLU A 984 33.05 -13.38 -8.24
N ILE A 985 33.83 -12.38 -7.79
CA ILE A 985 34.01 -11.13 -8.54
C ILE A 985 34.56 -11.42 -9.95
N VAL A 986 35.57 -12.28 -10.08
CA VAL A 986 36.12 -12.67 -11.40
C VAL A 986 35.06 -13.34 -12.28
N ARG A 987 34.25 -14.25 -11.72
CA ARG A 987 33.16 -14.90 -12.47
C ARG A 987 32.10 -13.90 -12.92
N GLU A 988 31.71 -12.97 -12.06
CA GLU A 988 30.72 -11.95 -12.38
C GLU A 988 31.23 -10.92 -13.40
N ILE A 989 32.53 -10.59 -13.40
CA ILE A 989 33.18 -9.80 -14.45
C ILE A 989 33.09 -10.52 -15.80
N ALA A 990 33.43 -11.81 -15.86
CA ALA A 990 33.33 -12.59 -17.09
C ALA A 990 31.88 -12.68 -17.60
N ALA A 991 30.92 -12.87 -16.69
CA ALA A 991 29.50 -12.90 -16.99
C ALA A 991 28.97 -11.53 -17.47
N ALA A 992 29.43 -10.43 -16.87
CA ALA A 992 29.11 -9.06 -17.28
C ALA A 992 29.54 -8.80 -18.72
N ILE A 993 30.78 -9.15 -19.06
CA ILE A 993 31.34 -8.98 -20.41
C ILE A 993 30.54 -9.82 -21.41
N THR A 994 30.22 -11.07 -21.07
CA THR A 994 29.46 -11.98 -21.94
C THR A 994 28.02 -11.50 -22.16
N ALA A 995 27.38 -10.92 -21.14
CA ALA A 995 26.05 -10.34 -21.24
C ALA A 995 26.00 -9.04 -22.06
N GLY A 996 27.16 -8.43 -22.32
CA GLY A 996 27.34 -7.26 -23.16
C GLY A 996 28.29 -6.25 -22.52
N ALA A 997 29.50 -6.13 -23.03
CA ALA A 997 30.50 -5.19 -22.57
C ALA A 997 30.16 -3.73 -22.94
N GLY A 998 30.80 -2.77 -22.27
CA GLY A 998 30.82 -1.37 -22.67
C GLY A 998 29.64 -0.52 -22.19
N PRO A 999 29.62 0.78 -22.49
CA PRO A 999 28.44 1.63 -22.32
C PRO A 999 27.24 1.16 -23.15
N SER A 1000 26.04 1.32 -22.60
CA SER A 1000 24.78 1.03 -23.30
C SER A 1000 23.67 1.96 -22.83
N GLU A 1001 22.99 2.60 -23.77
CA GLU A 1001 21.82 3.44 -23.47
C GLU A 1001 20.71 2.63 -22.75
N VAL A 1002 20.55 1.35 -23.10
CA VAL A 1002 19.56 0.45 -22.48
C VAL A 1002 19.86 0.23 -21.00
N ARG A 1003 21.14 0.10 -20.62
CA ARG A 1003 21.55 0.00 -19.21
C ARG A 1003 21.39 1.35 -18.50
N ALA A 1004 21.79 2.45 -19.14
CA ALA A 1004 21.63 3.79 -18.59
C ALA A 1004 20.16 4.15 -18.32
N ALA A 1005 19.22 3.59 -19.09
CA ALA A 1005 17.79 3.78 -18.88
C ALA A 1005 17.30 3.32 -17.50
N GLN A 1006 17.99 2.39 -16.85
CA GLN A 1006 17.60 1.83 -15.56
C GLN A 1006 17.73 2.84 -14.40
N VAL A 1007 18.55 3.88 -14.55
CA VAL A 1007 18.81 4.91 -13.52
C VAL A 1007 18.34 6.31 -13.93
N ARG A 1008 17.51 6.45 -14.99
CA ARG A 1008 17.00 7.76 -15.48
C ARG A 1008 16.26 8.58 -14.43
N GLY A 1009 15.72 7.94 -13.38
CA GLY A 1009 15.05 8.61 -12.25
C GLY A 1009 15.99 9.05 -11.12
N GLU A 1010 17.28 8.74 -11.18
CA GLU A 1010 18.25 8.94 -10.09
C GLU A 1010 19.09 10.23 -10.23
N GLY A 1011 18.60 11.22 -10.99
CA GLY A 1011 19.28 12.50 -11.18
C GLY A 1011 19.41 13.33 -9.90
N TRP A 1012 20.41 14.22 -9.86
CA TRP A 1012 20.57 15.16 -8.72
C TRP A 1012 19.34 16.05 -8.51
N GLU A 1013 18.65 16.46 -9.58
CA GLU A 1013 17.39 17.20 -9.53
C GLU A 1013 16.32 16.45 -8.73
N ALA A 1014 16.12 15.16 -9.01
CA ALA A 1014 15.13 14.34 -8.30
C ALA A 1014 15.50 14.13 -6.83
N ARG A 1015 16.80 13.97 -6.52
CA ARG A 1015 17.26 13.86 -5.13
C ARG A 1015 17.07 15.16 -4.36
N VAL A 1016 17.29 16.31 -5.01
CA VAL A 1016 17.06 17.60 -4.37
C VAL A 1016 15.57 17.84 -4.15
N GLU A 1017 14.70 17.50 -5.09
CA GLU A 1017 13.23 17.58 -4.92
C GLU A 1017 12.77 16.79 -3.68
N GLU A 1018 13.24 15.56 -3.51
CA GLU A 1018 12.97 14.74 -2.30
C GLU A 1018 13.48 15.41 -1.01
N MET A 1019 14.69 16.00 -1.04
CA MET A 1019 15.21 16.76 0.11
C MET A 1019 14.35 18.00 0.42
N GLU A 1020 13.88 18.71 -0.61
CA GLU A 1020 13.03 19.88 -0.46
C GLU A 1020 11.68 19.49 0.16
N GLU A 1021 11.06 18.39 -0.27
CA GLU A 1021 9.79 17.89 0.28
C GLU A 1021 9.91 17.59 1.78
N ILE A 1022 10.96 16.89 2.19
CA ILE A 1022 11.23 16.57 3.61
C ILE A 1022 11.42 17.87 4.42
N VAL A 1023 12.23 18.80 3.92
CA VAL A 1023 12.54 20.05 4.61
C VAL A 1023 11.32 20.97 4.71
N VAL A 1024 10.50 21.07 3.65
CA VAL A 1024 9.26 21.85 3.65
C VAL A 1024 8.23 21.27 4.60
N SER A 1025 8.13 19.94 4.68
CA SER A 1025 7.27 19.26 5.64
C SER A 1025 7.66 19.61 7.08
N ALA A 1026 8.96 19.60 7.39
CA ALA A 1026 9.48 19.97 8.71
C ALA A 1026 9.26 21.45 9.05
N LEU A 1027 9.53 22.36 8.11
CA LEU A 1027 9.24 23.79 8.26
C LEU A 1027 7.75 24.03 8.55
N SER A 1028 6.87 23.38 7.78
CA SER A 1028 5.41 23.49 7.96
C SER A 1028 4.95 22.93 9.31
N ALA A 1029 5.65 21.93 9.86
CA ALA A 1029 5.34 21.37 11.17
C ALA A 1029 5.77 22.32 12.30
N GLN A 1030 6.92 22.97 12.18
CA GLN A 1030 7.38 23.97 13.15
C GLN A 1030 6.52 25.23 13.13
N GLU A 1031 6.14 25.74 11.95
CA GLU A 1031 5.23 26.89 11.82
C GLU A 1031 3.83 26.63 12.40
N LYS A 1032 3.39 25.37 12.45
CA LYS A 1032 2.13 24.98 13.12
C LYS A 1032 2.27 24.82 14.63
N ALA A 1033 3.50 24.59 15.12
CA ALA A 1033 3.79 24.37 16.53
C ALA A 1033 4.12 25.66 17.29
N ALA A 1034 4.69 26.65 16.60
CA ALA A 1034 4.88 28.02 17.07
C ALA A 1034 3.57 28.83 17.00
#